data_AF-A0A2H1K7E4-F1
#
_entry.id   AF-A0A2H1K7E4-F1
#
_cell.length_a   1.000
_cell.length_b   1.000
_cell.length_c   1.000
_cell.angle_alpha   90.00
_cell.angle_beta   90.00
_cell.angle_gamma   90.00
#
_symmetry.space_group_name_H-M   'P 1'
#
loop_
_entity.id
_entity.type
_entity.pdbx_description
1 polymer ?
#
loop_
_entity_poly.entity_id
_entity_poly.type
_entity_poly.pdbx_seq_one_letter_code
_entity_poly.pdbx_strand_id
1 'polypeptide(L)'
;MTRVNPPDVTPEPGTVHQSQRRGWRGLAFVFAVVLAATVVPMSSASAASLSKGHGITKAGDVWYGSYRTGSELGYCGDPIAGGATLYAPNANGGASYGAVKTTTTWNPRTTGVGPLSATNVHRLAYVLAANGHTTNNSQAAHVSYAVRTFVTSPGGAKDTGTPYAGDIKSGGKKLVTEAKNFAGPYTIPLSVKAASDAKSASVSAYRPVSAAGKTLTGYPGTLTITGPAVFALTKTRTLAASANGQPVALTSTGDGVVKVSVSYAKLPSTKLHYREPSKSNYQRILISGKTEPASAAGSYTANVPNQPQVITETADQVAAPGTSLTDTLHVSGMEPGSSIVVSSTLYGPFNTRPAAADAPPGDAPKVGTVTTAVTADRAGKATATTEGLKISTSGYYVWFETTAETNENLAWPGKFGQESETTLVKWSPEVSTATSDQRAEPGAELTDTLTVSGLQPGSTASVVSTLYGPFDERPEIADSVPDAAPVVGTVTTEVTAGDDGTVTAVTGALTVTERGYYVWHETIDVTAEQDGWAGKYGEESETTVVPWQPHVTTQTSAQTAQPGAKITDTLAVSGLQPGSTIEVTTSLYGPLTNKPAEADAPPKDAPVVGTLTLTVTADDNGEATVTTEALTVNKPGYYVWHETIAETPEHEGWSAVFGQASETTQVIAPPPPPDKPGTPTTSTPNLPNTGAPATLGMLAAGVGLTAGGGLLLGLRRRFGRTDSGDTDGGSTDDPLGDLRTP
;
A
#
# COMPACT_ATOMS: atom_id res chain seq x y z
N MET A 1 28.05 -12.88 -37.46
CA MET A 1 28.21 -12.17 -38.76
C MET A 1 27.29 -10.96 -38.68
N THR A 2 27.69 -9.71 -38.94
CA THR A 2 28.61 -9.21 -39.98
C THR A 2 29.52 -8.09 -39.42
N ARG A 3 30.71 -7.88 -40.01
CA ARG A 3 31.66 -6.80 -39.64
C ARG A 3 31.38 -5.51 -40.43
N VAL A 4 31.66 -4.36 -39.82
CA VAL A 4 32.24 -3.18 -40.50
C VAL A 4 33.38 -2.66 -39.62
N ASN A 5 34.51 -2.29 -40.24
CA ASN A 5 35.75 -1.88 -39.58
C ASN A 5 36.06 -0.38 -39.85
N PRO A 6 37.03 0.24 -39.16
CA PRO A 6 37.16 1.70 -39.03
C PRO A 6 38.23 2.32 -39.97
N PRO A 7 38.42 3.64 -39.87
CA PRO A 7 39.72 4.31 -40.00
C PRO A 7 40.02 5.25 -38.80
N ASP A 8 41.25 5.70 -38.51
CA ASP A 8 42.60 5.15 -38.71
C ASP A 8 43.56 5.90 -37.73
N VAL A 9 44.78 5.41 -37.52
CA VAL A 9 45.70 5.82 -36.44
C VAL A 9 46.98 6.47 -36.98
N THR A 10 47.44 7.62 -36.46
CA THR A 10 48.69 7.84 -35.65
C THR A 10 49.13 9.32 -35.71
N PRO A 11 50.15 9.81 -34.95
CA PRO A 11 51.00 9.15 -33.94
C PRO A 11 51.12 9.84 -32.57
N GLU A 12 51.58 9.05 -31.59
CA GLU A 12 52.25 9.48 -30.34
C GLU A 12 53.69 10.03 -30.64
N PRO A 13 54.42 10.72 -29.74
CA PRO A 13 54.97 10.06 -28.52
C PRO A 13 55.15 10.97 -27.29
N GLY A 14 55.35 10.38 -26.09
CA GLY A 14 55.98 11.13 -24.99
C GLY A 14 55.70 10.68 -23.55
N THR A 15 56.29 9.56 -23.15
CA THR A 15 56.53 9.11 -21.76
C THR A 15 56.79 10.22 -20.71
N VAL A 16 56.33 10.02 -19.46
CA VAL A 16 57.21 9.66 -18.31
C VAL A 16 56.39 9.41 -17.04
N HIS A 17 56.74 8.35 -16.30
CA HIS A 17 56.27 8.10 -14.92
C HIS A 17 56.72 9.22 -13.97
N GLN A 18 55.82 9.71 -13.10
CA GLN A 18 56.26 10.12 -11.76
C GLN A 18 55.19 9.95 -10.68
N SER A 19 55.52 9.13 -9.68
CA SER A 19 54.82 9.03 -8.42
C SER A 19 54.99 10.31 -7.58
N GLN A 20 53.92 10.87 -7.02
CA GLN A 20 54.03 11.64 -5.78
C GLN A 20 52.89 11.36 -4.80
N ARG A 21 53.26 10.71 -3.69
CA ARG A 21 52.60 10.96 -2.40
C ARG A 21 52.78 12.44 -2.05
N ARG A 22 51.69 13.17 -1.86
CA ARG A 22 51.60 14.42 -1.08
C ARG A 22 50.16 14.49 -0.57
N GLY A 23 49.87 14.50 0.72
CA GLY A 23 50.68 14.99 1.83
C GLY A 23 49.90 16.15 2.44
N TRP A 24 49.11 15.85 3.47
CA TRP A 24 48.28 16.82 4.18
C TRP A 24 49.10 18.08 4.52
N ARG A 25 48.65 19.22 4.01
CA ARG A 25 49.04 20.54 4.51
C ARG A 25 47.77 21.27 4.90
N GLY A 26 47.56 21.42 6.20
CA GLY A 26 46.47 22.23 6.72
C GLY A 26 46.63 23.68 6.23
N LEU A 27 45.64 24.16 5.48
CA LEU A 27 45.60 25.54 5.03
C LEU A 27 44.89 26.37 6.09
N ALA A 28 45.65 26.99 6.99
CA ALA A 28 45.12 28.01 7.87
C ALA A 28 44.60 29.18 7.01
N PHE A 29 43.29 29.39 6.96
CA PHE A 29 42.69 30.48 6.19
C PHE A 29 42.96 31.82 6.89
N VAL A 30 44.06 32.46 6.48
CA VAL A 30 44.40 33.82 6.88
C VAL A 30 43.36 34.79 6.33
N PHE A 31 42.79 35.61 7.21
CA PHE A 31 41.93 36.73 6.80
C PHE A 31 42.71 37.69 5.90
N ALA A 32 42.35 37.75 4.62
CA ALA A 32 42.89 38.72 3.68
C ALA A 32 42.34 40.13 3.99
N VAL A 33 43.00 40.83 4.93
CA VAL A 33 42.92 42.29 4.98
C VAL A 33 43.53 42.81 3.68
N VAL A 34 42.70 43.39 2.82
CA VAL A 34 43.17 44.08 1.61
C VAL A 34 43.90 45.35 2.02
N LEU A 35 45.18 45.19 2.36
CA LEU A 35 46.10 46.29 2.56
C LEU A 35 46.50 46.82 1.18
N ALA A 36 45.72 47.76 0.66
CA ALA A 36 46.07 48.49 -0.55
C ALA A 36 47.32 49.34 -0.28
N ALA A 37 48.50 48.76 -0.51
CA ALA A 37 49.78 49.44 -0.45
C ALA A 37 49.93 50.38 -1.66
N THR A 38 49.19 51.50 -1.64
CA THR A 38 49.42 52.59 -2.56
C THR A 38 50.77 53.24 -2.22
N VAL A 39 51.73 53.10 -3.13
CA VAL A 39 52.93 53.93 -3.13
C VAL A 39 52.48 55.36 -3.42
N VAL A 40 52.26 56.13 -2.36
CA VAL A 40 51.92 57.55 -2.49
C VAL A 40 53.19 58.29 -2.93
N PRO A 41 53.21 58.95 -4.09
CA PRO A 41 54.33 59.83 -4.43
C PRO A 41 54.39 60.93 -3.37
N MET A 42 55.58 61.15 -2.79
CA MET A 42 55.82 62.26 -1.86
C MET A 42 55.67 63.59 -2.59
N SER A 43 54.42 64.02 -2.71
CA SER A 43 54.05 65.35 -3.15
C SER A 43 54.47 66.30 -2.05
N SER A 44 55.46 67.14 -2.34
CA SER A 44 55.90 68.22 -1.47
C SER A 44 54.69 69.08 -1.10
N ALA A 45 54.23 68.98 0.14
CA ALA A 45 53.01 69.62 0.59
C ALA A 45 53.17 71.15 0.49
N SER A 46 52.56 71.75 -0.54
CA SER A 46 52.51 73.20 -0.68
C SER A 46 51.79 73.78 0.53
N ALA A 47 52.47 74.66 1.26
CA ALA A 47 51.93 75.21 2.49
C ALA A 47 50.74 76.11 2.15
N ALA A 48 49.53 75.72 2.58
CA ALA A 48 48.31 76.38 2.16
C ALA A 48 48.22 77.78 2.79
N SER A 49 48.00 78.80 1.95
CA SER A 49 47.56 80.12 2.40
C SER A 49 46.08 80.04 2.81
N LEU A 50 45.75 80.64 3.95
CA LEU A 50 44.37 80.69 4.43
C LEU A 50 43.68 81.98 4.02
N SER A 51 42.43 81.84 3.58
CA SER A 51 41.52 82.97 3.36
C SER A 51 40.24 82.81 4.18
N LYS A 52 39.49 83.90 4.39
CA LYS A 52 38.16 83.84 5.01
C LYS A 52 37.26 82.93 4.16
N GLY A 53 36.59 81.99 4.81
CA GLY A 53 35.62 81.08 4.20
C GLY A 53 34.21 81.66 4.25
N HIS A 54 33.29 80.90 4.85
CA HIS A 54 31.91 81.32 5.08
C HIS A 54 31.76 81.80 6.53
N GLY A 55 30.99 82.87 6.75
CA GLY A 55 30.91 83.50 8.06
C GLY A 55 30.31 84.91 8.04
N ILE A 56 30.32 85.55 9.20
CA ILE A 56 29.79 86.90 9.43
C ILE A 56 30.91 87.77 10.02
N THR A 57 31.10 88.96 9.46
CA THR A 57 31.89 90.04 10.08
C THR A 57 30.93 90.91 10.91
N LYS A 58 31.30 91.29 12.13
CA LYS A 58 30.56 92.27 12.97
C LYS A 58 31.48 93.47 13.27
N ALA A 59 30.96 94.48 13.98
CA ALA A 59 31.68 95.72 14.30
C ALA A 59 33.08 95.47 14.89
N GLY A 60 34.06 96.28 14.46
CA GLY A 60 35.49 96.07 14.76
C GLY A 60 36.18 95.01 13.90
N ASP A 61 35.63 94.71 12.71
CA ASP A 61 36.13 93.74 11.71
C ASP A 61 36.34 92.30 12.20
N VAL A 62 35.72 91.95 13.33
CA VAL A 62 35.82 90.61 13.93
C VAL A 62 35.11 89.59 13.05
N TRP A 63 35.86 88.58 12.61
CA TRP A 63 35.38 87.49 11.75
C TRP A 63 34.88 86.29 12.56
N TYR A 64 33.65 85.88 12.29
CA TYR A 64 33.04 84.68 12.86
C TYR A 64 32.66 83.69 11.76
N GLY A 65 33.50 82.69 11.54
CA GLY A 65 33.26 81.72 10.47
C GLY A 65 34.41 80.76 10.24
N SER A 66 34.33 80.06 9.10
CA SER A 66 35.38 79.18 8.61
C SER A 66 36.49 79.94 7.89
N TYR A 67 37.59 79.24 7.67
CA TYR A 67 38.70 79.59 6.81
C TYR A 67 38.84 78.52 5.73
N ARG A 68 39.20 78.91 4.52
CA ARG A 68 39.49 77.99 3.41
C ARG A 68 40.96 77.58 3.45
N THR A 69 41.22 76.29 3.35
CA THR A 69 42.57 75.69 3.28
C THR A 69 42.61 74.73 2.09
N GLY A 70 42.98 75.28 0.93
CA GLY A 70 42.71 74.62 -0.35
C GLY A 70 41.20 74.43 -0.56
N SER A 71 40.77 73.20 -0.85
CA SER A 71 39.36 72.81 -0.98
C SER A 71 38.65 72.54 0.35
N GLU A 72 39.36 72.52 1.47
CA GLU A 72 38.79 72.23 2.79
C GLU A 72 38.33 73.51 3.52
N LEU A 73 37.33 73.36 4.38
CA LEU A 73 36.92 74.38 5.35
C LEU A 73 37.39 73.99 6.76
N GLY A 74 37.83 74.96 7.55
CA GLY A 74 38.16 74.74 8.96
C GLY A 74 37.94 75.96 9.85
N TYR A 75 38.08 75.78 11.16
CA TYR A 75 37.76 76.76 12.20
C TYR A 75 38.93 76.90 13.18
N CYS A 76 39.08 78.08 13.81
CA CYS A 76 40.15 78.29 14.79
C CYS A 76 40.00 77.37 16.01
N GLY A 77 40.97 76.47 16.21
CA GLY A 77 41.01 75.53 17.33
C GLY A 77 41.65 76.07 18.60
N ASP A 78 42.24 77.26 18.54
CA ASP A 78 42.93 77.95 19.66
C ASP A 78 42.37 79.37 19.92
N PRO A 79 41.05 79.53 20.13
CA PRO A 79 40.41 80.82 20.39
C PRO A 79 40.97 81.55 21.62
N ILE A 80 41.00 82.88 21.56
CA ILE A 80 41.57 83.75 22.59
C ILE A 80 40.71 83.77 23.86
N ALA A 81 41.37 83.58 25.00
CA ALA A 81 40.88 83.73 26.37
C ALA A 81 42.06 84.15 27.27
N GLY A 82 41.83 85.01 28.27
CA GLY A 82 42.79 85.20 29.37
C GLY A 82 44.08 86.00 29.10
N GLY A 83 44.29 86.57 27.91
CA GLY A 83 45.32 87.61 27.69
C GLY A 83 46.44 87.30 26.69
N ALA A 84 46.72 86.04 26.36
CA ALA A 84 47.66 85.71 25.29
C ALA A 84 46.99 85.71 23.91
N THR A 85 47.45 86.59 23.02
CA THR A 85 46.94 86.76 21.65
C THR A 85 47.70 85.89 20.65
N LEU A 86 47.31 84.62 20.51
CA LEU A 86 47.63 83.89 19.27
C LEU A 86 46.97 84.61 18.10
N TYR A 87 47.73 84.88 17.04
CA TYR A 87 47.21 85.56 15.87
C TYR A 87 46.17 84.70 15.15
N ALA A 88 45.07 85.36 14.79
CA ALA A 88 44.10 84.79 13.87
C ALA A 88 44.80 84.43 12.56
N PRO A 89 44.35 83.38 11.84
CA PRO A 89 45.10 82.82 10.71
C PRO A 89 45.42 83.80 9.57
N ASN A 90 44.63 84.87 9.46
CA ASN A 90 44.73 85.94 8.45
C ASN A 90 45.24 87.30 9.02
N ALA A 91 45.67 87.36 10.29
CA ALA A 91 46.24 88.58 10.87
C ALA A 91 47.73 88.74 10.51
N ASN A 92 48.25 89.97 10.52
CA ASN A 92 49.69 90.29 10.44
C ASN A 92 50.49 89.54 9.34
N GLY A 93 49.96 89.53 8.12
CA GLY A 93 50.57 88.85 6.96
C GLY A 93 50.36 87.33 6.92
N GLY A 94 49.70 86.76 7.92
CA GLY A 94 49.27 85.36 7.95
C GLY A 94 50.37 84.34 8.27
N ALA A 95 49.95 83.09 8.41
CA ALA A 95 50.80 81.91 8.47
C ALA A 95 50.39 80.91 7.39
N SER A 96 51.35 80.09 6.95
CA SER A 96 51.09 78.97 6.04
C SER A 96 50.85 77.69 6.83
N TYR A 97 49.99 76.79 6.35
CA TYR A 97 49.54 75.64 7.12
C TYR A 97 49.95 74.31 6.50
N GLY A 98 50.44 73.41 7.35
CA GLY A 98 50.93 72.09 6.95
C GLY A 98 49.83 71.09 6.60
N ALA A 99 50.22 69.83 6.42
CA ALA A 99 49.32 68.71 6.16
C ALA A 99 48.30 68.50 7.30
N VAL A 100 47.15 67.88 6.98
CA VAL A 100 46.13 67.52 7.96
C VAL A 100 46.69 66.42 8.88
N LYS A 101 46.58 66.66 10.19
CA LYS A 101 46.87 65.71 11.26
C LYS A 101 45.56 65.28 11.92
N THR A 102 45.52 64.06 12.45
CA THR A 102 44.35 63.51 13.16
C THR A 102 44.71 63.30 14.63
N THR A 103 43.77 63.56 15.55
CA THR A 103 43.97 63.38 16.99
C THR A 103 42.69 62.99 17.73
N THR A 104 42.85 62.21 18.79
CA THR A 104 41.81 61.85 19.78
C THR A 104 41.88 62.73 21.05
N THR A 105 42.87 63.61 21.14
CA THR A 105 43.04 64.58 22.24
C THR A 105 43.20 66.00 21.71
N TRP A 106 42.74 66.99 22.46
CA TRP A 106 42.96 68.40 22.13
C TRP A 106 43.40 69.18 23.36
N ASN A 107 44.63 69.65 23.36
CA ASN A 107 45.10 70.65 24.33
C ASN A 107 45.19 72.01 23.63
N PRO A 108 44.31 72.98 23.93
CA PRO A 108 44.35 74.32 23.33
C PRO A 108 45.67 75.03 23.67
N ARG A 109 46.21 75.83 22.75
CA ARG A 109 47.44 76.60 22.97
C ARG A 109 47.21 77.92 23.71
N THR A 110 45.95 78.27 23.98
CA THR A 110 45.57 79.50 24.70
C THR A 110 45.86 79.36 26.20
N THR A 111 46.50 80.37 26.78
CA THR A 111 46.80 80.43 28.23
C THR A 111 45.54 80.33 29.09
N GLY A 112 45.60 79.55 30.17
CA GLY A 112 44.50 79.38 31.13
C GLY A 112 43.43 78.37 30.71
N VAL A 113 43.63 77.63 29.61
CA VAL A 113 42.72 76.58 29.14
C VAL A 113 43.42 75.22 29.21
N GLY A 114 42.83 74.26 29.93
CA GLY A 114 43.34 72.89 30.02
C GLY A 114 42.90 71.99 28.86
N PRO A 115 43.41 70.74 28.78
CA PRO A 115 43.03 69.79 27.75
C PRO A 115 41.54 69.42 27.80
N LEU A 116 40.95 69.21 26.63
CA LEU A 116 39.56 68.76 26.49
C LEU A 116 39.43 67.30 26.90
N SER A 117 38.34 66.97 27.61
CA SER A 117 37.94 65.58 27.84
C SER A 117 37.61 64.86 26.52
N ALA A 118 37.80 63.55 26.46
CA ALA A 118 37.49 62.74 25.27
C ALA A 118 36.05 62.97 24.76
N THR A 119 35.08 63.07 25.68
CA THR A 119 33.69 63.41 25.35
C THR A 119 33.55 64.77 24.64
N ASN A 120 34.29 65.79 25.07
CA ASN A 120 34.26 67.10 24.42
C ASN A 120 35.07 67.14 23.12
N VAL A 121 36.11 66.30 22.97
CA VAL A 121 36.77 66.05 21.67
C VAL A 121 35.77 65.46 20.67
N HIS A 122 35.03 64.41 21.05
CA HIS A 122 34.01 63.80 20.17
C HIS A 122 32.88 64.77 19.82
N ARG A 123 32.43 65.59 20.79
CA ARG A 123 31.41 66.63 20.54
C ARG A 123 31.90 67.72 19.60
N LEU A 124 33.14 68.19 19.77
CA LEU A 124 33.76 69.16 18.88
C LEU A 124 33.95 68.58 17.47
N ALA A 125 34.40 67.32 17.37
CA ALA A 125 34.53 66.60 16.11
C ALA A 125 33.18 66.43 15.41
N TYR A 126 32.11 66.09 16.14
CA TYR A 126 30.74 66.04 15.61
C TYR A 126 30.28 67.38 15.03
N VAL A 127 30.48 68.49 15.76
CA VAL A 127 30.10 69.83 15.25
C VAL A 127 30.86 70.14 13.96
N LEU A 128 32.15 69.87 13.91
CA LEU A 128 32.97 70.09 12.70
C LEU A 128 32.54 69.18 11.54
N ALA A 129 32.21 67.92 11.83
CA ALA A 129 31.85 66.91 10.84
C ALA A 129 30.45 67.11 10.26
N ALA A 130 29.42 67.20 11.11
CA ALA A 130 28.02 67.28 10.70
C ALA A 130 27.59 68.70 10.29
N ASN A 131 28.20 69.74 10.88
CA ASN A 131 27.74 71.12 10.72
C ASN A 131 28.79 72.09 10.14
N GLY A 132 30.09 71.78 10.26
CA GLY A 132 31.18 72.69 9.88
C GLY A 132 31.45 72.80 8.37
N HIS A 133 31.15 71.78 7.58
CA HIS A 133 31.35 71.86 6.13
C HIS A 133 30.14 72.51 5.45
N THR A 134 30.03 73.83 5.61
CA THR A 134 28.86 74.60 5.18
C THR A 134 29.23 75.83 4.38
N THR A 135 28.42 76.13 3.37
CA THR A 135 28.44 77.37 2.58
C THR A 135 27.53 78.45 3.17
N ASN A 136 26.72 78.13 4.19
CA ASN A 136 25.83 79.07 4.84
C ASN A 136 26.61 79.90 5.87
N ASN A 137 26.66 81.22 5.66
CA ASN A 137 27.42 82.16 6.50
C ASN A 137 26.98 82.16 7.98
N SER A 138 25.66 82.08 8.24
CA SER A 138 25.13 82.03 9.61
C SER A 138 25.48 80.70 10.28
N GLN A 139 25.36 79.58 9.57
CA GLN A 139 25.74 78.28 10.10
C GLN A 139 27.24 78.20 10.42
N ALA A 140 28.09 78.76 9.55
CA ALA A 140 29.53 78.82 9.83
C ALA A 140 29.84 79.71 11.06
N ALA A 141 29.12 80.82 11.26
CA ALA A 141 29.23 81.62 12.47
C ALA A 141 28.77 80.84 13.74
N HIS A 142 27.68 80.06 13.64
CA HIS A 142 27.22 79.16 14.72
C HIS A 142 28.26 78.09 15.07
N VAL A 143 28.91 77.50 14.06
CA VAL A 143 29.99 76.52 14.26
C VAL A 143 31.18 77.19 14.93
N SER A 144 31.57 78.40 14.53
CA SER A 144 32.63 79.17 15.21
C SER A 144 32.33 79.41 16.70
N TYR A 145 31.07 79.73 17.05
CA TYR A 145 30.63 79.84 18.45
C TYR A 145 30.73 78.49 19.19
N ALA A 146 30.26 77.40 18.58
CA ALA A 146 30.26 76.07 19.19
C ALA A 146 31.69 75.54 19.39
N VAL A 147 32.58 75.73 18.41
CA VAL A 147 34.02 75.44 18.51
C VAL A 147 34.64 76.22 19.67
N ARG A 148 34.39 77.53 19.76
CA ARG A 148 34.87 78.33 20.90
C ARG A 148 34.32 77.82 22.23
N THR A 149 33.04 77.45 22.29
CA THR A 149 32.38 76.99 23.51
C THR A 149 33.02 75.70 24.06
N PHE A 150 33.30 74.72 23.20
CA PHE A 150 33.99 73.49 23.63
C PHE A 150 35.45 73.72 24.00
N VAL A 151 36.12 74.69 23.36
CA VAL A 151 37.54 74.95 23.59
C VAL A 151 37.80 75.85 24.80
N THR A 152 37.17 77.03 24.92
CA THR A 152 37.50 77.98 26.01
C THR A 152 36.87 77.62 27.36
N SER A 153 35.90 76.71 27.38
CA SER A 153 35.17 76.35 28.59
C SER A 153 35.06 74.82 28.69
N PRO A 154 36.13 74.10 29.10
CA PRO A 154 36.15 72.63 29.11
C PRO A 154 35.04 71.98 29.96
N GLY A 155 34.45 72.71 30.93
CA GLY A 155 33.28 72.31 31.72
C GLY A 155 31.91 72.77 31.17
N GLY A 156 31.85 73.45 30.03
CA GLY A 156 30.62 73.71 29.26
C GLY A 156 29.60 74.71 29.83
N ALA A 157 29.93 75.49 30.88
CA ALA A 157 28.93 76.29 31.62
C ALA A 157 29.33 77.72 32.06
N LYS A 158 30.42 78.32 31.53
CA LYS A 158 30.71 79.75 31.76
C LYS A 158 30.98 80.48 30.45
N ASP A 159 30.00 81.27 30.01
CA ASP A 159 30.13 82.23 28.91
C ASP A 159 30.88 83.47 29.42
N THR A 160 32.20 83.45 29.31
CA THR A 160 33.10 84.47 29.89
C THR A 160 33.11 85.78 29.06
N GLY A 161 31.93 86.33 28.78
CA GLY A 161 31.77 87.60 28.07
C GLY A 161 32.18 87.55 26.59
N THR A 162 31.50 86.72 25.79
CA THR A 162 31.80 86.66 24.34
C THR A 162 31.29 87.88 23.54
N PRO A 163 32.07 88.40 22.56
CA PRO A 163 31.63 89.46 21.63
C PRO A 163 30.69 88.97 20.52
N TYR A 164 30.04 87.81 20.69
CA TYR A 164 29.08 87.26 19.73
C TYR A 164 27.71 87.92 19.88
N ALA A 165 27.11 88.31 18.75
CA ALA A 165 25.73 88.78 18.72
C ALA A 165 24.74 87.64 19.08
N GLY A 166 23.55 88.02 19.56
CA GLY A 166 22.58 87.09 20.16
C GLY A 166 22.05 86.01 19.19
N ASP A 167 21.96 86.35 17.91
CA ASP A 167 21.69 85.44 16.79
C ASP A 167 22.72 84.30 16.73
N ILE A 168 24.00 84.66 16.63
CA ILE A 168 25.10 83.70 16.48
C ILE A 168 25.21 82.78 17.72
N LYS A 169 25.04 83.37 18.91
CA LYS A 169 25.04 82.66 20.20
C LYS A 169 23.84 81.70 20.33
N SER A 170 22.66 82.07 19.85
CA SER A 170 21.48 81.20 19.86
C SER A 170 21.67 79.98 18.96
N GLY A 171 22.10 80.18 17.71
CA GLY A 171 22.37 79.07 16.79
C GLY A 171 23.53 78.18 17.24
N GLY A 172 24.63 78.77 17.70
CA GLY A 172 25.78 78.01 18.20
C GLY A 172 25.46 77.15 19.43
N LYS A 173 24.59 77.62 20.35
CA LYS A 173 24.08 76.80 21.47
C LYS A 173 23.29 75.59 21.00
N LYS A 174 22.53 75.68 19.90
CA LYS A 174 21.81 74.52 19.32
C LYS A 174 22.79 73.45 18.87
N LEU A 175 23.88 73.82 18.18
CA LEU A 175 24.92 72.87 17.74
C LEU A 175 25.65 72.20 18.92
N VAL A 176 25.89 72.94 20.02
CA VAL A 176 26.46 72.36 21.25
C VAL A 176 25.51 71.33 21.88
N THR A 177 24.20 71.57 21.87
CA THR A 177 23.18 70.62 22.35
C THR A 177 23.03 69.41 21.41
N GLU A 178 23.05 69.63 20.10
CA GLU A 178 23.04 68.58 19.09
C GLU A 178 24.23 67.63 19.26
N ALA A 179 25.44 68.18 19.42
CA ALA A 179 26.65 67.40 19.68
C ALA A 179 26.57 66.60 21.00
N LYS A 180 25.97 67.17 22.06
CA LYS A 180 25.73 66.42 23.31
C LYS A 180 24.84 65.18 23.10
N ASN A 181 23.94 65.23 22.13
CA ASN A 181 23.00 64.15 21.80
C ASN A 181 23.55 63.16 20.77
N PHE A 182 24.30 63.61 19.75
CA PHE A 182 24.60 62.81 18.55
C PHE A 182 26.09 62.57 18.26
N ALA A 183 27.00 63.09 19.09
CA ALA A 183 28.42 62.73 18.98
C ALA A 183 28.66 61.25 19.31
N GLY A 184 29.63 60.65 18.61
CA GLY A 184 30.09 59.29 18.89
C GLY A 184 30.97 59.18 20.15
N PRO A 185 31.61 58.02 20.40
CA PRO A 185 31.67 56.83 19.54
C PRO A 185 30.29 56.23 19.22
N TYR A 186 30.19 55.61 18.05
CA TYR A 186 28.95 55.01 17.55
C TYR A 186 28.93 53.51 17.76
N THR A 187 27.79 52.99 18.20
CA THR A 187 27.50 51.54 18.22
C THR A 187 26.38 51.23 17.24
N ILE A 188 26.35 50.02 16.70
CA ILE A 188 25.24 49.55 15.86
C ILE A 188 24.76 48.22 16.46
N PRO A 189 23.62 48.19 17.17
CA PRO A 189 23.15 47.02 17.91
C PRO A 189 22.43 45.99 17.01
N LEU A 190 23.03 45.67 15.85
CA LEU A 190 22.50 44.76 14.83
C LEU A 190 22.03 43.45 15.46
N SER A 191 20.76 43.13 15.30
CA SER A 191 20.15 41.88 15.76
C SER A 191 19.70 41.05 14.56
N VAL A 192 20.17 39.80 14.50
CA VAL A 192 19.76 38.78 13.52
C VAL A 192 19.10 37.66 14.31
N LYS A 193 17.85 37.32 13.98
CA LYS A 193 17.08 36.27 14.64
C LYS A 193 16.53 35.30 13.60
N ALA A 194 16.94 34.04 13.67
CA ALA A 194 16.29 32.97 12.92
C ALA A 194 14.83 32.79 13.40
N ALA A 195 13.95 32.38 12.48
CA ALA A 195 12.66 31.83 12.84
C ALA A 195 12.80 30.34 13.23
N SER A 196 11.76 29.78 13.83
CA SER A 196 11.70 28.37 14.21
C SER A 196 11.72 27.40 13.02
N ASP A 197 11.41 27.90 11.82
CA ASP A 197 11.41 27.12 10.57
C ASP A 197 12.81 26.88 9.98
N ALA A 198 13.86 27.56 10.49
CA ALA A 198 15.23 27.68 9.94
C ALA A 198 15.36 28.19 8.47
N LYS A 199 14.25 28.24 7.73
CA LYS A 199 14.06 28.74 6.37
C LYS A 199 14.00 30.27 6.30
N SER A 200 13.71 30.95 7.41
CA SER A 200 13.60 32.40 7.47
C SER A 200 14.31 33.02 8.67
N ALA A 201 14.63 34.31 8.55
CA ALA A 201 15.21 35.10 9.64
C ALA A 201 14.80 36.57 9.52
N SER A 202 14.99 37.33 10.61
CA SER A 202 14.74 38.77 10.65
C SER A 202 15.98 39.54 11.08
N VAL A 203 16.22 40.69 10.43
CA VAL A 203 17.31 41.62 10.72
C VAL A 203 16.73 42.92 11.25
N SER A 204 17.13 43.33 12.45
CA SER A 204 16.62 44.52 13.13
C SER A 204 17.73 45.27 13.88
N ALA A 205 17.38 46.41 14.49
CA ALA A 205 18.28 47.21 15.33
C ALA A 205 19.61 47.66 14.66
N TYR A 206 19.64 47.71 13.32
CA TYR A 206 20.84 47.98 12.51
C TYR A 206 21.20 49.47 12.35
N ARG A 207 20.69 50.36 13.19
CA ARG A 207 20.96 51.81 13.12
C ARG A 207 22.15 52.21 13.99
N PRO A 208 22.94 53.24 13.61
CA PRO A 208 23.98 53.78 14.47
C PRO A 208 23.36 54.58 15.63
N VAL A 209 23.88 54.35 16.82
CA VAL A 209 23.49 54.99 18.08
C VAL A 209 24.68 55.77 18.61
N SER A 210 24.44 57.01 19.04
CA SER A 210 25.45 57.89 19.63
C SER A 210 25.90 57.43 21.02
N ALA A 211 26.99 58.01 21.52
CA ALA A 211 27.45 57.78 22.90
C ALA A 211 26.43 58.23 23.97
N ALA A 212 25.42 59.03 23.60
CA ALA A 212 24.33 59.45 24.47
C ALA A 212 23.03 58.61 24.27
N GLY A 213 23.13 57.46 23.59
CA GLY A 213 21.99 56.57 23.35
C GLY A 213 20.97 57.11 22.35
N LYS A 214 21.33 58.08 21.50
CA LYS A 214 20.42 58.65 20.48
C LYS A 214 20.70 58.03 19.12
N THR A 215 19.65 57.51 18.50
CA THR A 215 19.67 56.98 17.14
C THR A 215 19.98 58.06 16.11
N LEU A 216 20.94 57.81 15.23
CA LEU A 216 21.27 58.71 14.11
C LEU A 216 20.31 58.47 12.93
N THR A 217 19.91 59.56 12.28
CA THR A 217 19.08 59.58 11.06
C THR A 217 19.77 60.40 9.97
N GLY A 218 19.37 60.21 8.71
CA GLY A 218 19.95 60.93 7.56
C GLY A 218 21.28 60.39 7.02
N TYR A 219 21.86 59.37 7.66
CA TYR A 219 23.08 58.70 7.18
C TYR A 219 22.72 57.45 6.36
N PRO A 220 23.14 57.34 5.08
CA PRO A 220 22.90 56.14 4.29
C PRO A 220 23.79 55.00 4.78
N GLY A 221 23.19 53.81 4.89
CA GLY A 221 23.90 52.57 5.19
C GLY A 221 23.43 51.44 4.26
N THR A 222 24.20 50.37 4.23
CA THR A 222 23.94 49.19 3.40
C THR A 222 23.96 47.94 4.26
N LEU A 223 22.92 47.12 4.14
CA LEU A 223 22.85 45.75 4.64
C LEU A 223 23.35 44.79 3.56
N THR A 224 24.18 43.81 3.95
CA THR A 224 24.80 42.83 3.05
C THR A 224 24.68 41.43 3.64
N ILE A 225 24.37 40.44 2.80
CA ILE A 225 24.26 39.02 3.15
C ILE A 225 25.41 38.25 2.49
N THR A 226 26.04 37.34 3.24
CA THR A 226 26.96 36.33 2.73
C THR A 226 26.52 34.96 3.23
N GLY A 227 26.49 33.96 2.35
CA GLY A 227 25.92 32.63 2.64
C GLY A 227 24.63 32.36 1.86
N PRO A 228 23.93 31.27 2.16
CA PRO A 228 22.75 30.79 1.43
C PRO A 228 21.47 31.52 1.87
N ALA A 229 21.41 32.84 1.66
CA ALA A 229 20.19 33.61 1.90
C ALA A 229 20.10 34.85 1.01
N VAL A 230 18.88 35.40 0.93
CA VAL A 230 18.53 36.65 0.27
C VAL A 230 17.55 37.46 1.12
N PHE A 231 17.46 38.77 0.88
CA PHE A 231 16.37 39.59 1.45
C PHE A 231 15.03 39.15 0.85
N ALA A 232 14.05 38.85 1.71
CA ALA A 232 12.84 38.13 1.31
C ALA A 232 12.01 38.86 0.23
N LEU A 233 11.97 40.20 0.29
CA LEU A 233 11.21 41.04 -0.64
C LEU A 233 11.92 41.28 -1.98
N THR A 234 13.22 41.56 -1.96
CA THR A 234 13.98 41.94 -3.17
C THR A 234 14.69 40.77 -3.86
N LYS A 235 14.82 39.63 -3.16
CA LYS A 235 15.64 38.48 -3.55
C LYS A 235 17.12 38.82 -3.83
N THR A 236 17.60 39.96 -3.32
CA THR A 236 19.00 40.41 -3.43
C THR A 236 19.82 40.05 -2.19
N ARG A 237 21.16 40.10 -2.31
CA ARG A 237 22.10 39.99 -1.17
C ARG A 237 22.51 41.35 -0.58
N THR A 238 22.06 42.45 -1.16
CA THR A 238 22.33 43.82 -0.69
C THR A 238 21.03 44.62 -0.64
N LEU A 239 20.88 45.46 0.39
CA LEU A 239 19.73 46.33 0.60
C LEU A 239 20.15 47.63 1.28
N ALA A 240 19.50 48.75 0.96
CA ALA A 240 19.69 49.99 1.70
C ALA A 240 19.15 49.85 3.13
N ALA A 241 19.95 50.22 4.13
CA ALA A 241 19.52 50.22 5.53
C ALA A 241 18.43 51.29 5.74
N SER A 242 17.21 50.86 6.12
CA SER A 242 16.04 51.73 6.09
C SER A 242 16.14 52.98 6.98
N ALA A 243 15.65 54.10 6.46
CA ALA A 243 15.55 55.38 7.16
C ALA A 243 14.58 55.37 8.35
N ASN A 244 13.70 54.36 8.47
CA ASN A 244 12.87 54.10 9.67
C ASN A 244 13.42 52.98 10.59
N GLY A 245 14.33 52.12 10.11
CA GLY A 245 14.92 51.02 10.89
C GLY A 245 14.01 49.83 11.12
N GLN A 246 12.94 49.69 10.32
CA GLN A 246 12.02 48.54 10.41
C GLN A 246 12.75 47.21 10.20
N PRO A 247 12.30 46.11 10.83
CA PRO A 247 12.84 44.78 10.59
C PRO A 247 12.79 44.41 9.11
N VAL A 248 13.83 43.71 8.63
CA VAL A 248 13.92 43.20 7.27
C VAL A 248 13.95 41.67 7.31
N ALA A 249 13.05 41.03 6.57
CA ALA A 249 12.99 39.58 6.47
C ALA A 249 14.05 39.01 5.51
N LEU A 250 14.54 37.82 5.84
CA LEU A 250 15.47 37.00 5.05
C LEU A 250 14.78 35.69 4.68
N THR A 251 15.13 35.16 3.51
CA THR A 251 14.78 33.80 3.08
C THR A 251 16.08 33.04 2.86
N SER A 252 16.24 31.92 3.55
CA SER A 252 17.32 30.96 3.33
C SER A 252 17.12 30.28 1.96
N THR A 253 18.22 29.99 1.26
CA THR A 253 18.23 29.40 -0.10
C THR A 253 19.05 28.11 -0.16
N GLY A 254 19.20 27.44 0.98
CA GLY A 254 20.07 26.28 1.20
C GLY A 254 20.76 26.36 2.56
N ASP A 255 21.60 25.37 2.86
CA ASP A 255 22.11 25.14 4.22
C ASP A 255 23.44 25.81 4.53
N GLY A 256 23.59 26.17 5.81
CA GLY A 256 24.84 26.65 6.38
C GLY A 256 24.78 28.06 6.96
N VAL A 257 25.95 28.62 7.27
CA VAL A 257 26.06 29.87 8.03
C VAL A 257 25.76 31.08 7.13
N VAL A 258 24.68 31.80 7.45
CA VAL A 258 24.32 33.08 6.86
C VAL A 258 24.88 34.20 7.74
N LYS A 259 25.75 35.03 7.17
CA LYS A 259 26.31 36.24 7.80
C LYS A 259 25.61 37.46 7.24
N VAL A 260 25.14 38.34 8.13
CA VAL A 260 24.56 39.64 7.80
C VAL A 260 25.46 40.72 8.35
N SER A 261 25.83 41.69 7.53
CA SER A 261 26.52 42.89 7.98
C SER A 261 25.75 44.15 7.63
N VAL A 262 25.95 45.21 8.41
CA VAL A 262 25.52 46.57 8.09
C VAL A 262 26.74 47.49 8.09
N SER A 263 26.84 48.36 7.09
CA SER A 263 27.93 49.33 6.97
C SER A 263 27.41 50.74 6.69
N TYR A 264 27.89 51.72 7.45
CA TYR A 264 27.69 53.15 7.24
C TYR A 264 29.05 53.77 6.90
N ALA A 265 29.21 54.32 5.69
CA ALA A 265 30.51 54.80 5.21
C ALA A 265 30.88 56.22 5.66
N LYS A 266 29.90 57.02 6.10
CA LYS A 266 30.04 58.48 6.28
C LYS A 266 29.39 59.00 7.58
N LEU A 267 29.62 58.34 8.72
CA LEU A 267 29.20 58.90 10.02
C LEU A 267 30.11 60.09 10.40
N PRO A 268 29.66 61.04 11.24
CA PRO A 268 30.49 62.17 11.66
C PRO A 268 31.77 61.69 12.36
N SER A 269 32.94 62.27 12.07
CA SER A 269 34.16 61.77 12.72
C SER A 269 34.13 62.00 14.23
N THR A 270 34.58 61.00 14.99
CA THR A 270 34.82 61.10 16.44
C THR A 270 36.18 61.70 16.76
N LYS A 271 37.06 61.83 15.75
CA LYS A 271 38.42 62.34 15.88
C LYS A 271 38.48 63.78 15.35
N LEU A 272 39.33 64.60 15.95
CA LEU A 272 39.61 65.93 15.42
C LEU A 272 40.67 65.81 14.32
N HIS A 273 40.48 66.58 13.27
CA HIS A 273 41.41 66.71 12.16
C HIS A 273 41.85 68.17 12.15
N TYR A 274 43.13 68.45 11.99
CA TYR A 274 43.65 69.82 12.15
C TYR A 274 44.92 70.07 11.34
N ARG A 275 45.23 71.35 11.11
CA ARG A 275 46.49 71.78 10.50
C ARG A 275 47.28 72.66 11.47
N GLU A 276 48.59 72.44 11.49
CA GLU A 276 49.56 73.26 12.21
C GLU A 276 49.99 74.47 11.37
N PRO A 277 50.08 75.67 11.94
CA PRO A 277 50.73 76.80 11.29
C PRO A 277 52.26 76.62 11.27
N SER A 278 52.91 77.21 10.27
CA SER A 278 54.38 77.33 10.18
C SER A 278 54.98 78.30 11.21
N LYS A 279 54.15 79.15 11.83
CA LYS A 279 54.53 80.10 12.88
C LYS A 279 53.78 79.74 14.17
N SER A 280 54.51 79.49 15.26
CA SER A 280 53.95 78.98 16.52
C SER A 280 53.00 79.94 17.24
N ASN A 281 53.07 81.24 16.93
CA ASN A 281 52.21 82.29 17.47
C ASN A 281 50.86 82.46 16.73
N TYR A 282 50.50 81.54 15.82
CA TYR A 282 49.20 81.50 15.15
C TYR A 282 48.33 80.36 15.67
N GLN A 283 47.01 80.51 15.51
CA GLN A 283 46.02 79.49 15.91
C GLN A 283 46.05 78.28 14.97
N ARG A 284 45.89 77.05 15.49
CA ARG A 284 45.66 75.87 14.65
C ARG A 284 44.27 75.91 14.04
N ILE A 285 44.11 75.28 12.88
CA ILE A 285 42.82 75.16 12.19
C ILE A 285 42.28 73.74 12.33
N LEU A 286 41.09 73.59 12.91
CA LEU A 286 40.31 72.35 12.96
C LEU A 286 39.52 72.18 11.65
N ILE A 287 39.76 71.08 10.94
CA ILE A 287 39.16 70.78 9.64
C ILE A 287 37.76 70.17 9.82
N SER A 288 36.82 70.66 9.00
CA SER A 288 35.42 70.26 8.99
C SER A 288 35.08 69.17 7.97
N GLY A 289 33.86 68.61 8.05
CA GLY A 289 33.32 67.67 7.07
C GLY A 289 33.96 66.28 7.09
N LYS A 290 34.76 65.97 8.09
CA LYS A 290 35.45 64.68 8.23
C LYS A 290 34.48 63.63 8.75
N THR A 291 34.50 62.47 8.11
CA THR A 291 33.62 61.35 8.42
C THR A 291 34.43 60.08 8.67
N GLU A 292 33.80 59.09 9.29
CA GLU A 292 34.38 57.77 9.52
C GLU A 292 33.36 56.65 9.27
N PRO A 293 33.84 55.46 8.86
CA PRO A 293 32.97 54.31 8.68
C PRO A 293 32.65 53.63 10.03
N ALA A 294 31.47 53.03 10.12
CA ALA A 294 31.11 52.10 11.18
C ALA A 294 30.34 50.91 10.60
N SER A 295 30.52 49.73 11.20
CA SER A 295 29.85 48.51 10.76
C SER A 295 29.58 47.57 11.93
N ALA A 296 28.54 46.74 11.81
CA ALA A 296 28.30 45.60 12.68
C ALA A 296 27.98 44.36 11.83
N ALA A 297 28.16 43.17 12.41
CA ALA A 297 27.83 41.91 11.78
C ALA A 297 27.18 40.95 12.79
N GLY A 298 26.30 40.08 12.30
CA GLY A 298 25.68 38.98 13.02
C GLY A 298 25.48 37.79 12.09
N SER A 299 25.05 36.65 12.62
CA SER A 299 24.84 35.45 11.82
C SER A 299 23.77 34.54 12.40
N TYR A 300 23.21 33.70 11.55
CA TYR A 300 22.42 32.52 11.93
C TYR A 300 22.82 31.33 11.05
N THR A 301 22.46 30.12 11.46
CA THR A 301 22.59 28.92 10.63
C THR A 301 21.24 28.68 9.95
N ALA A 302 21.24 28.62 8.63
CA ALA A 302 20.10 28.18 7.84
C ALA A 302 20.08 26.65 7.78
N ASN A 303 18.89 26.09 7.88
CA ASN A 303 18.57 24.71 7.51
C ASN A 303 17.28 24.76 6.67
N VAL A 304 17.30 24.15 5.49
CA VAL A 304 16.18 23.98 4.58
C VAL A 304 16.02 22.47 4.35
N PRO A 305 15.15 21.79 5.12
CA PRO A 305 14.94 20.35 4.98
C PRO A 305 14.68 19.93 3.54
N ASN A 306 15.34 18.84 3.15
CA ASN A 306 15.21 18.17 1.88
C ASN A 306 13.79 17.61 1.71
N GLN A 307 13.34 17.43 0.47
CA GLN A 307 12.08 16.75 0.17
C GLN A 307 12.43 15.42 -0.51
N PRO A 308 12.53 14.30 0.23
CA PRO A 308 12.71 13.00 -0.38
C PRO A 308 11.52 12.66 -1.28
N GLN A 309 11.81 11.88 -2.31
CA GLN A 309 10.85 11.19 -3.17
C GLN A 309 11.27 9.72 -3.21
N VAL A 310 10.33 8.83 -2.92
CA VAL A 310 10.50 7.38 -3.08
C VAL A 310 9.68 6.95 -4.30
N ILE A 311 10.27 6.11 -5.14
CA ILE A 311 9.57 5.31 -6.15
C ILE A 311 9.88 3.87 -5.78
N THR A 312 8.87 3.01 -5.82
CA THR A 312 8.95 1.61 -5.41
C THR A 312 8.58 0.69 -6.58
N GLU A 313 8.86 -0.60 -6.43
CA GLU A 313 8.50 -1.65 -7.38
C GLU A 313 8.62 -3.00 -6.67
N THR A 314 7.51 -3.72 -6.52
CA THR A 314 7.50 -5.04 -5.92
C THR A 314 8.28 -6.04 -6.78
N ALA A 315 9.01 -6.94 -6.13
CA ALA A 315 9.86 -7.90 -6.83
C ALA A 315 9.11 -8.84 -7.79
N ASP A 316 7.85 -9.16 -7.47
CA ASP A 316 7.02 -10.09 -8.22
C ASP A 316 5.60 -9.53 -8.41
N GLN A 317 5.19 -9.27 -9.65
CA GLN A 317 3.81 -8.87 -9.98
C GLN A 317 2.82 -10.04 -9.86
N VAL A 318 3.31 -11.28 -10.00
CA VAL A 318 2.56 -12.52 -9.76
C VAL A 318 3.42 -13.46 -8.92
N ALA A 319 2.88 -14.02 -7.84
CA ALA A 319 3.59 -14.88 -6.91
C ALA A 319 2.76 -16.12 -6.51
N ALA A 320 3.42 -17.11 -5.91
CA ALA A 320 2.77 -18.30 -5.35
C ALA A 320 2.58 -18.17 -3.82
N PRO A 321 1.62 -18.91 -3.22
CA PRO A 321 1.52 -19.01 -1.77
C PRO A 321 2.84 -19.49 -1.15
N GLY A 322 3.28 -18.84 -0.08
CA GLY A 322 4.55 -19.13 0.59
C GLY A 322 5.74 -18.29 0.14
N THR A 323 5.61 -17.47 -0.92
CA THR A 323 6.65 -16.52 -1.35
C THR A 323 6.92 -15.45 -0.28
N SER A 324 8.19 -15.06 -0.12
CA SER A 324 8.57 -13.85 0.63
C SER A 324 8.71 -12.68 -0.32
N LEU A 325 7.69 -11.82 -0.41
CA LEU A 325 7.72 -10.63 -1.27
C LEU A 325 8.68 -9.60 -0.71
N THR A 326 9.45 -8.98 -1.59
CA THR A 326 10.24 -7.78 -1.33
C THR A 326 9.79 -6.64 -2.24
N ASP A 327 10.30 -5.45 -1.95
CA ASP A 327 10.09 -4.23 -2.72
C ASP A 327 11.44 -3.50 -2.92
N THR A 328 11.58 -2.82 -4.06
CA THR A 328 12.78 -2.09 -4.47
C THR A 328 12.60 -0.58 -4.33
N LEU A 329 13.18 -0.02 -3.28
CA LEU A 329 13.11 1.39 -2.94
C LEU A 329 14.11 2.22 -3.77
N HIS A 330 13.63 3.06 -4.68
CA HIS A 330 14.42 4.08 -5.37
C HIS A 330 14.16 5.47 -4.76
N VAL A 331 15.12 5.96 -3.96
CA VAL A 331 14.97 7.23 -3.24
C VAL A 331 15.81 8.33 -3.87
N SER A 332 15.26 9.54 -3.95
CA SER A 332 15.95 10.73 -4.47
C SER A 332 15.56 12.01 -3.73
N GLY A 333 16.32 13.08 -3.95
CA GLY A 333 16.05 14.40 -3.33
C GLY A 333 16.58 14.56 -1.91
N MET A 334 17.55 13.73 -1.51
CA MET A 334 18.22 13.76 -0.20
C MET A 334 19.56 14.54 -0.25
N GLU A 335 20.08 14.96 0.90
CA GLU A 335 21.45 15.49 1.00
C GLU A 335 22.48 14.34 0.79
N PRO A 336 23.54 14.53 -0.02
CA PRO A 336 24.58 13.51 -0.21
C PRO A 336 25.21 12.98 1.09
N GLY A 337 25.15 11.67 1.30
CA GLY A 337 25.63 11.00 2.51
C GLY A 337 24.68 11.06 3.72
N SER A 338 23.53 11.75 3.62
CA SER A 338 22.47 11.63 4.63
C SER A 338 21.75 10.28 4.52
N SER A 339 20.99 9.91 5.56
CA SER A 339 20.20 8.67 5.58
C SER A 339 18.78 8.95 6.04
N ILE A 340 17.82 8.22 5.48
CA ILE A 340 16.43 8.18 5.95
C ILE A 340 16.01 6.73 6.23
N VAL A 341 14.93 6.56 6.98
CA VAL A 341 14.27 5.27 7.18
C VAL A 341 12.95 5.29 6.43
N VAL A 342 12.76 4.32 5.53
CA VAL A 342 11.49 4.06 4.84
C VAL A 342 10.75 2.97 5.62
N SER A 343 9.49 3.21 5.97
CA SER A 343 8.60 2.22 6.59
C SER A 343 7.69 1.64 5.51
N SER A 344 7.89 0.37 5.18
CA SER A 344 7.21 -0.33 4.07
C SER A 344 6.21 -1.32 4.67
N THR A 345 4.93 -1.23 4.31
CA THR A 345 3.87 -2.09 4.87
C THR A 345 3.17 -2.86 3.78
N LEU A 346 3.20 -4.19 3.88
CA LEU A 346 2.50 -5.06 2.95
C LEU A 346 1.07 -5.30 3.46
N TYR A 347 0.10 -4.84 2.68
CA TYR A 347 -1.32 -5.07 2.87
C TYR A 347 -1.81 -6.20 1.97
N GLY A 348 -2.87 -6.89 2.39
CA GLY A 348 -3.48 -8.01 1.69
C GLY A 348 -3.69 -9.24 2.59
N PRO A 349 -4.38 -10.28 2.08
CA PRO A 349 -4.91 -10.37 0.72
C PRO A 349 -6.16 -9.48 0.49
N PHE A 350 -6.36 -9.03 -0.74
CA PHE A 350 -7.61 -8.43 -1.22
C PHE A 350 -8.21 -9.26 -2.36
N ASN A 351 -9.53 -9.33 -2.44
CA ASN A 351 -10.23 -10.10 -3.48
C ASN A 351 -10.23 -9.40 -4.84
N THR A 352 -10.09 -8.08 -4.86
CA THR A 352 -9.98 -7.25 -6.07
C THR A 352 -8.78 -6.34 -5.95
N ARG A 353 -8.19 -5.97 -7.09
CA ARG A 353 -7.03 -5.07 -7.14
C ARG A 353 -7.37 -3.71 -6.50
N PRO A 354 -6.70 -3.28 -5.42
CA PRO A 354 -7.01 -2.00 -4.78
C PRO A 354 -6.74 -0.82 -5.71
N ALA A 355 -7.63 0.17 -5.68
CA ALA A 355 -7.49 1.40 -6.46
C ALA A 355 -6.42 2.33 -5.88
N ALA A 356 -5.80 3.15 -6.73
CA ALA A 356 -4.76 4.09 -6.34
C ALA A 356 -5.31 5.17 -5.38
N ALA A 357 -4.66 5.34 -4.22
CA ALA A 357 -5.10 6.24 -3.15
C ALA A 357 -3.93 6.86 -2.37
N ASP A 358 -4.22 7.86 -1.53
CA ASP A 358 -3.23 8.54 -0.68
C ASP A 358 -2.92 7.78 0.62
N ALA A 359 -3.72 6.77 0.95
CA ALA A 359 -3.57 5.90 2.12
C ALA A 359 -4.31 4.57 1.90
N PRO A 360 -3.92 3.49 2.59
CA PRO A 360 -4.71 2.25 2.64
C PRO A 360 -6.06 2.47 3.37
N PRO A 361 -7.08 1.64 3.08
CA PRO A 361 -8.31 1.56 3.88
C PRO A 361 -8.03 1.30 5.36
N GLY A 362 -8.89 1.81 6.26
CA GLY A 362 -8.70 1.68 7.71
C GLY A 362 -8.84 0.26 8.25
N ASP A 363 -9.52 -0.60 7.50
CA ASP A 363 -9.78 -2.02 7.71
C ASP A 363 -8.94 -2.94 6.79
N ALA A 364 -7.98 -2.39 6.06
CA ALA A 364 -7.14 -3.13 5.13
C ALA A 364 -6.39 -4.29 5.84
N PRO A 365 -6.53 -5.54 5.36
CA PRO A 365 -5.75 -6.68 5.87
C PRO A 365 -4.25 -6.39 5.79
N LYS A 366 -3.49 -6.79 6.81
CA LYS A 366 -2.06 -6.46 6.93
C LYS A 366 -1.23 -7.72 7.17
N VAL A 367 -0.24 -7.94 6.30
CA VAL A 367 0.76 -9.00 6.46
C VAL A 367 1.83 -8.58 7.45
N GLY A 368 2.39 -7.37 7.30
CA GLY A 368 3.47 -6.89 8.16
C GLY A 368 4.00 -5.51 7.78
N THR A 369 4.92 -4.98 8.58
CA THR A 369 5.68 -3.76 8.29
C THR A 369 7.15 -4.03 8.52
N VAL A 370 8.00 -3.59 7.59
CA VAL A 370 9.46 -3.62 7.67
C VAL A 370 10.03 -2.21 7.53
N THR A 371 11.23 -1.98 8.06
CA THR A 371 11.89 -0.67 7.99
C THR A 371 13.25 -0.78 7.31
N THR A 372 13.46 0.02 6.27
CA THR A 372 14.68 -0.01 5.45
C THR A 372 15.43 1.31 5.60
N ALA A 373 16.65 1.25 6.13
CA ALA A 373 17.53 2.41 6.20
C ALA A 373 18.25 2.59 4.86
N VAL A 374 18.12 3.77 4.25
CA VAL A 374 18.74 4.09 2.95
C VAL A 374 19.69 5.28 3.12
N THR A 375 20.85 5.23 2.46
CA THR A 375 21.87 6.30 2.53
C THR A 375 22.12 6.87 1.15
N ALA A 376 22.09 8.19 1.05
CA ALA A 376 22.24 8.92 -0.20
C ALA A 376 23.67 8.86 -0.75
N ASP A 377 23.79 8.63 -2.04
CA ASP A 377 25.02 8.74 -2.81
C ASP A 377 25.45 10.20 -3.03
N ARG A 378 26.49 10.42 -3.84
CA ARG A 378 26.99 11.78 -4.16
C ARG A 378 26.02 12.64 -4.98
N ALA A 379 24.96 12.05 -5.54
CA ALA A 379 23.92 12.72 -6.31
C ALA A 379 22.61 12.89 -5.51
N GLY A 380 22.57 12.54 -4.23
CA GLY A 380 21.38 12.64 -3.40
C GLY A 380 20.36 11.52 -3.65
N LYS A 381 20.82 10.35 -4.14
CA LYS A 381 19.98 9.20 -4.50
C LYS A 381 20.39 7.94 -3.75
N ALA A 382 19.46 7.02 -3.54
CA ALA A 382 19.73 5.70 -2.99
C ALA A 382 18.90 4.62 -3.69
N THR A 383 19.34 3.37 -3.59
CA THR A 383 18.50 2.21 -3.92
C THR A 383 18.72 1.12 -2.86
N ALA A 384 17.64 0.49 -2.42
CA ALA A 384 17.65 -0.58 -1.43
C ALA A 384 16.50 -1.55 -1.70
N THR A 385 16.55 -2.72 -1.07
CA THR A 385 15.47 -3.71 -1.11
C THR A 385 14.97 -3.94 0.31
N THR A 386 13.66 -4.10 0.48
CA THR A 386 13.04 -4.39 1.79
C THR A 386 13.37 -5.80 2.29
N GLU A 387 13.18 -6.05 3.59
CA GLU A 387 13.15 -7.42 4.11
C GLU A 387 11.87 -8.13 3.64
N GLY A 388 12.00 -9.41 3.26
CA GLY A 388 10.92 -10.14 2.62
C GLY A 388 9.80 -10.55 3.57
N LEU A 389 8.56 -10.15 3.27
CA LEU A 389 7.36 -10.55 4.02
C LEU A 389 6.70 -11.77 3.36
N LYS A 390 6.48 -12.83 4.14
CA LYS A 390 5.92 -14.09 3.65
C LYS A 390 4.39 -14.00 3.52
N ILE A 391 3.88 -14.26 2.31
CA ILE A 391 2.46 -14.43 2.03
C ILE A 391 2.09 -15.91 2.07
N SER A 392 0.83 -16.26 2.39
CA SER A 392 0.39 -17.65 2.53
C SER A 392 -0.99 -17.96 1.98
N THR A 393 -1.77 -16.95 1.63
CA THR A 393 -3.10 -17.07 1.01
C THR A 393 -3.03 -16.50 -0.41
N SER A 394 -4.07 -16.75 -1.19
CA SER A 394 -4.22 -16.16 -2.51
C SER A 394 -4.79 -14.74 -2.43
N GLY A 395 -5.02 -14.07 -3.56
CA GLY A 395 -5.49 -12.68 -3.64
C GLY A 395 -4.37 -11.65 -3.87
N TYR A 396 -4.76 -10.38 -3.89
CA TYR A 396 -3.88 -9.24 -4.15
C TYR A 396 -3.16 -8.76 -2.89
N TYR A 397 -1.88 -8.44 -3.03
CA TYR A 397 -1.04 -7.82 -2.01
C TYR A 397 -0.48 -6.50 -2.52
N VAL A 398 -0.37 -5.50 -1.65
CA VAL A 398 0.00 -4.13 -2.02
C VAL A 398 1.00 -3.55 -1.01
N TRP A 399 2.16 -3.13 -1.50
CA TRP A 399 3.15 -2.37 -0.72
C TRP A 399 2.69 -0.92 -0.48
N PHE A 400 3.19 -0.31 0.60
CA PHE A 400 2.81 1.04 1.02
C PHE A 400 3.87 1.66 1.94
N GLU A 401 4.57 2.65 1.37
CA GLU A 401 5.77 3.21 1.96
C GLU A 401 5.52 4.61 2.50
N THR A 402 6.19 4.92 3.60
CA THR A 402 6.18 6.27 4.18
C THR A 402 7.56 6.62 4.76
N THR A 403 7.87 7.91 4.81
CA THR A 403 9.02 8.42 5.56
C THR A 403 8.57 9.48 6.55
N ALA A 404 9.10 9.41 7.78
CA ALA A 404 8.81 10.39 8.81
C ALA A 404 9.51 11.73 8.56
N GLU A 405 8.95 12.83 9.08
CA GLU A 405 9.63 14.13 9.10
C GLU A 405 10.79 14.12 10.10
N THR A 406 11.87 14.81 9.74
CA THR A 406 13.09 14.99 10.53
C THR A 406 13.59 16.44 10.38
N ASN A 407 14.62 16.83 11.12
CA ASN A 407 15.25 18.15 10.95
C ASN A 407 15.97 18.34 9.60
N GLU A 408 16.19 17.27 8.84
CA GLU A 408 16.96 17.27 7.58
C GLU A 408 16.11 16.89 6.36
N ASN A 409 14.99 16.21 6.56
CA ASN A 409 14.09 15.70 5.53
C ASN A 409 12.63 15.88 5.94
N LEU A 410 11.82 16.44 5.05
CA LEU A 410 10.36 16.46 5.17
C LEU A 410 9.80 15.04 5.05
N ALA A 411 8.62 14.80 5.62
CA ALA A 411 7.91 13.54 5.41
C ALA A 411 7.59 13.32 3.92
N TRP A 412 7.56 12.06 3.51
CA TRP A 412 7.04 11.62 2.21
C TRP A 412 5.83 10.71 2.45
N PRO A 413 4.62 11.15 2.08
CA PRO A 413 3.43 10.31 2.06
C PRO A 413 3.40 9.52 0.73
N GLY A 414 3.52 8.20 0.82
CA GLY A 414 3.42 7.33 -0.35
C GLY A 414 2.03 7.25 -0.95
N LYS A 415 1.86 6.34 -1.90
CA LYS A 415 0.59 6.08 -2.58
C LYS A 415 0.26 4.60 -2.46
N PHE A 416 -0.97 4.32 -2.05
CA PHE A 416 -1.51 2.97 -1.98
C PHE A 416 -2.09 2.55 -3.36
N GLY A 417 -2.17 1.25 -3.63
CA GLY A 417 -2.88 0.70 -4.80
C GLY A 417 -2.23 0.96 -6.16
N GLN A 418 -0.94 1.29 -6.19
CA GLN A 418 -0.18 1.45 -7.44
C GLN A 418 0.13 0.10 -8.09
N GLU A 419 0.22 0.06 -9.42
CA GLU A 419 0.38 -1.19 -10.18
C GLU A 419 1.74 -1.83 -9.94
N SER A 420 2.82 -1.03 -9.97
CA SER A 420 4.18 -1.46 -9.58
C SER A 420 4.26 -2.06 -8.16
N GLU A 421 3.31 -1.71 -7.29
CA GLU A 421 3.27 -2.12 -5.87
C GLU A 421 2.34 -3.30 -5.62
N THR A 422 1.65 -3.79 -6.65
CA THR A 422 0.65 -4.84 -6.54
C THR A 422 1.23 -6.18 -6.97
N THR A 423 1.21 -7.16 -6.06
CA THR A 423 1.40 -8.58 -6.39
C THR A 423 0.05 -9.27 -6.41
N LEU A 424 -0.18 -10.14 -7.39
CA LEU A 424 -1.29 -11.10 -7.37
C LEU A 424 -0.77 -12.49 -7.00
N VAL A 425 -1.36 -13.12 -5.97
CA VAL A 425 -1.29 -14.57 -5.79
C VAL A 425 -2.57 -15.16 -6.33
N LYS A 426 -2.48 -15.97 -7.39
CA LYS A 426 -3.66 -16.57 -8.00
C LYS A 426 -4.40 -17.52 -7.06
N TRP A 427 -5.71 -17.60 -7.23
CA TRP A 427 -6.56 -18.64 -6.65
C TRP A 427 -6.34 -19.93 -7.44
N SER A 428 -6.18 -21.06 -6.75
CA SER A 428 -5.85 -22.36 -7.35
C SER A 428 -6.96 -23.35 -6.99
N PRO A 429 -8.07 -23.35 -7.74
CA PRO A 429 -9.25 -24.12 -7.37
C PRO A 429 -9.02 -25.62 -7.50
N GLU A 430 -9.63 -26.38 -6.60
CA GLU A 430 -9.82 -27.83 -6.73
C GLU A 430 -11.29 -28.16 -6.44
N VAL A 431 -11.91 -29.02 -7.24
CA VAL A 431 -13.27 -29.51 -7.01
C VAL A 431 -13.24 -31.00 -6.71
N SER A 432 -13.99 -31.42 -5.70
CA SER A 432 -14.40 -32.81 -5.48
C SER A 432 -15.90 -32.90 -5.73
N THR A 433 -16.31 -33.91 -6.46
CA THR A 433 -17.69 -34.11 -6.91
C THR A 433 -18.28 -35.43 -6.41
N ALA A 434 -19.59 -35.60 -6.59
CA ALA A 434 -20.33 -36.82 -6.31
C ALA A 434 -21.75 -36.74 -6.90
N THR A 435 -22.04 -37.64 -7.85
CA THR A 435 -23.38 -37.79 -8.42
C THR A 435 -24.44 -38.13 -7.36
N SER A 436 -25.68 -37.68 -7.57
CA SER A 436 -26.79 -37.89 -6.63
C SER A 436 -27.11 -39.37 -6.41
N ASP A 437 -26.99 -40.16 -7.47
CA ASP A 437 -27.39 -41.56 -7.51
C ASP A 437 -26.42 -42.36 -8.38
N GLN A 438 -25.66 -43.31 -7.80
CA GLN A 438 -24.80 -44.20 -8.60
C GLN A 438 -25.60 -45.24 -9.41
N ARG A 439 -26.90 -45.40 -9.13
CA ARG A 439 -27.82 -46.31 -9.82
C ARG A 439 -29.19 -45.65 -9.93
N ALA A 440 -29.71 -45.51 -11.14
CA ALA A 440 -30.94 -44.76 -11.42
C ALA A 440 -31.87 -45.49 -12.40
N GLU A 441 -33.09 -44.98 -12.59
CA GLU A 441 -34.08 -45.51 -13.55
C GLU A 441 -34.27 -44.54 -14.73
N PRO A 442 -34.74 -45.01 -15.90
CA PRO A 442 -35.12 -44.13 -17.00
C PRO A 442 -36.16 -43.08 -16.59
N GLY A 443 -35.83 -41.81 -16.81
CA GLY A 443 -36.60 -40.65 -16.37
C GLY A 443 -36.14 -40.02 -15.05
N ALA A 444 -35.09 -40.55 -14.40
CA ALA A 444 -34.49 -39.92 -13.23
C ALA A 444 -33.83 -38.57 -13.57
N GLU A 445 -33.87 -37.63 -12.64
CA GLU A 445 -33.14 -36.36 -12.69
C GLU A 445 -31.87 -36.51 -11.83
N LEU A 446 -30.70 -36.47 -12.46
CA LEU A 446 -29.41 -36.53 -11.77
C LEU A 446 -28.91 -35.12 -11.47
N THR A 447 -28.34 -34.94 -10.28
CA THR A 447 -27.52 -33.78 -9.90
C THR A 447 -26.13 -34.23 -9.48
N ASP A 448 -25.21 -33.29 -9.31
CA ASP A 448 -23.88 -33.51 -8.76
C ASP A 448 -23.63 -32.56 -7.57
N THR A 449 -22.88 -33.04 -6.56
CA THR A 449 -22.54 -32.33 -5.32
C THR A 449 -21.11 -31.80 -5.40
N LEU A 450 -20.98 -30.54 -5.82
CA LEU A 450 -19.71 -29.83 -5.93
C LEU A 450 -19.18 -29.44 -4.55
N THR A 451 -17.94 -29.81 -4.23
CA THR A 451 -17.15 -29.21 -3.13
C THR A 451 -15.92 -28.54 -3.71
N VAL A 452 -15.95 -27.21 -3.80
CA VAL A 452 -14.87 -26.39 -4.35
C VAL A 452 -14.00 -25.86 -3.22
N SER A 453 -12.69 -25.91 -3.39
CA SER A 453 -11.67 -25.39 -2.46
C SER A 453 -10.58 -24.61 -3.21
N GLY A 454 -9.65 -23.97 -2.49
CA GLY A 454 -8.53 -23.23 -3.11
C GLY A 454 -8.88 -21.85 -3.69
N LEU A 455 -10.13 -21.41 -3.48
CA LEU A 455 -10.60 -20.06 -3.78
C LEU A 455 -10.16 -19.06 -2.70
N GLN A 456 -10.25 -17.78 -3.01
CA GLN A 456 -10.05 -16.70 -2.03
C GLN A 456 -11.36 -16.48 -1.24
N PRO A 457 -11.33 -16.33 0.10
CA PRO A 457 -12.53 -16.12 0.89
C PRO A 457 -13.43 -14.99 0.38
N GLY A 458 -14.70 -15.28 0.10
CA GLY A 458 -15.66 -14.35 -0.49
C GLY A 458 -15.47 -14.03 -1.97
N SER A 459 -14.60 -14.74 -2.71
CA SER A 459 -14.57 -14.69 -4.18
C SER A 459 -15.62 -15.64 -4.78
N THR A 460 -15.94 -15.42 -6.07
CA THR A 460 -16.89 -16.23 -6.83
C THR A 460 -16.18 -17.03 -7.92
N ALA A 461 -16.69 -18.22 -8.23
CA ALA A 461 -16.24 -19.04 -9.35
C ALA A 461 -17.42 -19.71 -10.06
N SER A 462 -17.28 -19.92 -11.37
CA SER A 462 -18.24 -20.62 -12.22
C SER A 462 -17.75 -22.05 -12.46
N VAL A 463 -18.46 -23.06 -11.96
CA VAL A 463 -18.18 -24.48 -12.26
C VAL A 463 -19.09 -24.92 -13.41
N VAL A 464 -18.52 -25.43 -14.49
CA VAL A 464 -19.24 -25.97 -15.64
C VAL A 464 -19.22 -27.50 -15.57
N SER A 465 -20.37 -28.09 -15.26
CA SER A 465 -20.57 -29.54 -15.13
C SER A 465 -21.27 -30.08 -16.38
N THR A 466 -20.73 -31.11 -17.01
CA THR A 466 -21.36 -31.76 -18.17
C THR A 466 -21.61 -33.24 -17.90
N LEU A 467 -22.85 -33.67 -18.08
CA LEU A 467 -23.24 -35.08 -17.97
C LEU A 467 -23.12 -35.74 -19.34
N TYR A 468 -22.24 -36.72 -19.43
CA TYR A 468 -22.01 -37.52 -20.63
C TYR A 468 -22.74 -38.88 -20.52
N GLY A 469 -23.19 -39.41 -21.65
CA GLY A 469 -23.86 -40.72 -21.76
C GLY A 469 -25.14 -40.69 -22.63
N PRO A 470 -25.81 -41.85 -22.80
CA PRO A 470 -25.46 -43.15 -22.24
C PRO A 470 -24.20 -43.76 -22.88
N PHE A 471 -23.50 -44.61 -22.12
CA PHE A 471 -22.44 -45.50 -22.60
C PHE A 471 -22.84 -46.97 -22.37
N ASP A 472 -22.45 -47.83 -23.31
CA ASP A 472 -22.69 -49.28 -23.23
C ASP A 472 -21.87 -49.98 -22.14
N GLU A 473 -20.64 -49.51 -21.91
CA GLU A 473 -19.73 -50.00 -20.87
C GLU A 473 -19.37 -48.83 -19.94
N ARG A 474 -18.98 -49.13 -18.70
CA ARG A 474 -18.49 -48.10 -17.77
C ARG A 474 -17.25 -47.43 -18.35
N PRO A 475 -17.22 -46.09 -18.53
CA PRO A 475 -16.04 -45.40 -19.02
C PRO A 475 -14.81 -45.58 -18.11
N GLU A 476 -13.63 -45.76 -18.71
CA GLU A 476 -12.36 -45.80 -17.99
C GLU A 476 -11.93 -44.42 -17.46
N ILE A 477 -11.16 -44.40 -16.37
CA ILE A 477 -10.65 -43.15 -15.79
C ILE A 477 -9.61 -42.51 -16.73
N ALA A 478 -9.83 -41.25 -17.11
CA ALA A 478 -8.95 -40.48 -17.99
C ALA A 478 -8.82 -39.02 -17.55
N ASP A 479 -7.72 -38.35 -17.94
CA ASP A 479 -7.50 -36.92 -17.68
C ASP A 479 -8.30 -35.99 -18.62
N SER A 480 -9.08 -36.54 -19.55
CA SER A 480 -9.88 -35.78 -20.51
C SER A 480 -11.05 -36.61 -21.06
N VAL A 481 -12.17 -35.95 -21.34
CA VAL A 481 -13.32 -36.54 -22.03
C VAL A 481 -12.95 -37.01 -23.45
N PRO A 482 -13.41 -38.20 -23.91
CA PRO A 482 -13.27 -38.64 -25.30
C PRO A 482 -13.99 -37.74 -26.32
N ASP A 483 -13.36 -37.45 -27.48
CA ASP A 483 -13.90 -36.57 -28.54
C ASP A 483 -15.33 -36.89 -29.03
N ALA A 484 -15.76 -38.15 -28.88
CA ALA A 484 -17.05 -38.66 -29.35
C ALA A 484 -18.02 -39.02 -28.20
N ALA A 485 -17.75 -38.58 -26.96
CA ALA A 485 -18.63 -38.81 -25.82
C ALA A 485 -20.02 -38.20 -26.04
N PRO A 486 -21.12 -38.98 -25.97
CA PRO A 486 -22.48 -38.45 -26.02
C PRO A 486 -22.74 -37.48 -24.87
N VAL A 487 -23.48 -36.40 -25.11
CA VAL A 487 -23.78 -35.37 -24.10
C VAL A 487 -25.28 -35.37 -23.80
N VAL A 488 -25.63 -35.54 -22.52
CA VAL A 488 -27.01 -35.33 -22.03
C VAL A 488 -27.27 -33.84 -21.87
N GLY A 489 -26.34 -33.11 -21.25
CA GLY A 489 -26.43 -31.66 -21.08
C GLY A 489 -25.29 -31.08 -20.27
N THR A 490 -25.22 -29.75 -20.25
CA THR A 490 -24.25 -28.96 -19.49
C THR A 490 -24.98 -27.95 -18.61
N VAL A 491 -24.53 -27.80 -17.37
CA VAL A 491 -25.05 -26.82 -16.40
C VAL A 491 -23.89 -26.02 -15.82
N THR A 492 -24.16 -24.77 -15.42
CA THR A 492 -23.17 -23.89 -14.79
C THR A 492 -23.64 -23.52 -13.39
N THR A 493 -22.78 -23.75 -12.40
CA THR A 493 -23.04 -23.49 -10.99
C THR A 493 -22.13 -22.37 -10.50
N GLU A 494 -22.72 -21.23 -10.16
CA GLU A 494 -22.02 -20.11 -9.52
C GLU A 494 -21.85 -20.39 -8.03
N VAL A 495 -20.60 -20.42 -7.55
CA VAL A 495 -20.28 -20.63 -6.14
C VAL A 495 -19.60 -19.41 -5.54
N THR A 496 -19.77 -19.18 -4.24
CA THR A 496 -19.07 -18.14 -3.48
C THR A 496 -18.33 -18.78 -2.31
N ALA A 497 -17.02 -18.58 -2.23
CA ALA A 497 -16.18 -19.18 -1.20
C ALA A 497 -16.48 -18.64 0.21
N GLY A 498 -16.52 -19.52 1.20
CA GLY A 498 -16.58 -19.18 2.62
C GLY A 498 -15.26 -18.64 3.18
N ASP A 499 -15.22 -18.39 4.49
CA ASP A 499 -14.08 -17.78 5.19
C ASP A 499 -12.76 -18.57 5.08
N ASP A 500 -12.83 -19.87 4.76
CA ASP A 500 -11.70 -20.77 4.58
C ASP A 500 -11.31 -21.01 3.11
N GLY A 501 -11.99 -20.35 2.16
CA GLY A 501 -11.77 -20.55 0.72
C GLY A 501 -12.50 -21.77 0.14
N THR A 502 -13.43 -22.38 0.87
CA THR A 502 -14.21 -23.55 0.43
C THR A 502 -15.71 -23.27 0.32
N VAL A 503 -16.41 -24.06 -0.49
CA VAL A 503 -17.87 -23.99 -0.67
C VAL A 503 -18.43 -25.30 -1.21
N THR A 504 -19.59 -25.73 -0.69
CA THR A 504 -20.36 -26.86 -1.25
C THR A 504 -21.61 -26.34 -1.95
N ALA A 505 -21.90 -26.87 -3.13
CA ALA A 505 -23.07 -26.56 -3.95
C ALA A 505 -23.64 -27.84 -4.61
N VAL A 506 -24.82 -27.73 -5.22
CA VAL A 506 -25.43 -28.81 -6.01
C VAL A 506 -25.76 -28.25 -7.39
N THR A 507 -25.49 -29.03 -8.44
CA THR A 507 -25.72 -28.62 -9.83
C THR A 507 -27.21 -28.55 -10.19
N GLY A 508 -27.54 -27.93 -11.33
CA GLY A 508 -28.87 -28.07 -11.93
C GLY A 508 -29.10 -29.49 -12.45
N ALA A 509 -30.30 -30.03 -12.25
CA ALA A 509 -30.58 -31.42 -12.58
C ALA A 509 -30.69 -31.69 -14.10
N LEU A 510 -30.25 -32.86 -14.53
CA LEU A 510 -30.34 -33.35 -15.91
C LEU A 510 -31.05 -34.71 -15.95
N THR A 511 -32.02 -34.87 -16.86
CA THR A 511 -32.81 -36.10 -16.96
C THR A 511 -32.11 -37.15 -17.82
N VAL A 512 -31.90 -38.36 -17.27
CA VAL A 512 -31.41 -39.53 -18.02
C VAL A 512 -32.60 -40.37 -18.51
N THR A 513 -32.73 -40.60 -19.81
CA THR A 513 -33.90 -41.29 -20.40
C THR A 513 -33.61 -42.64 -21.03
N GLU A 514 -32.35 -42.92 -21.32
CA GLU A 514 -31.88 -44.17 -21.92
C GLU A 514 -31.12 -45.01 -20.89
N ARG A 515 -30.92 -46.29 -21.18
CA ARG A 515 -30.19 -47.22 -20.30
C ARG A 515 -28.71 -47.24 -20.65
N GLY A 516 -27.85 -47.56 -19.68
CA GLY A 516 -26.39 -47.49 -19.79
C GLY A 516 -25.76 -46.59 -18.72
N TYR A 517 -24.48 -46.29 -18.88
CA TYR A 517 -23.70 -45.47 -17.96
C TYR A 517 -23.74 -43.98 -18.30
N TYR A 518 -23.73 -43.15 -17.27
CA TYR A 518 -23.63 -41.70 -17.36
C TYR A 518 -22.53 -41.20 -16.43
N VAL A 519 -21.80 -40.17 -16.85
CA VAL A 519 -20.60 -39.68 -16.17
C VAL A 519 -20.59 -38.15 -16.13
N TRP A 520 -20.50 -37.57 -14.92
CA TRP A 520 -20.25 -36.14 -14.72
C TRP A 520 -18.78 -35.79 -15.00
N HIS A 521 -18.52 -34.52 -15.32
CA HIS A 521 -17.19 -34.01 -15.60
C HIS A 521 -17.19 -32.48 -15.58
N GLU A 522 -16.40 -31.93 -14.65
CA GLU A 522 -16.46 -30.54 -14.25
C GLU A 522 -15.22 -29.77 -14.73
N THR A 523 -15.42 -28.49 -15.02
CA THR A 523 -14.35 -27.56 -15.39
C THR A 523 -14.56 -26.20 -14.76
N ILE A 524 -13.46 -25.47 -14.54
CA ILE A 524 -13.45 -24.05 -14.18
C ILE A 524 -12.47 -23.34 -15.10
N ASP A 525 -12.91 -22.27 -15.75
CA ASP A 525 -12.09 -21.48 -16.67
C ASP A 525 -10.99 -20.68 -15.94
N VAL A 526 -9.89 -20.44 -16.66
CA VAL A 526 -8.81 -19.55 -16.21
C VAL A 526 -9.23 -18.08 -16.29
N THR A 527 -8.91 -17.30 -15.25
CA THR A 527 -9.11 -15.84 -15.23
C THR A 527 -7.79 -15.10 -14.99
N ALA A 528 -7.84 -13.78 -14.77
CA ALA A 528 -6.67 -13.05 -14.32
C ALA A 528 -6.30 -13.45 -12.88
N GLU A 529 -7.30 -13.55 -12.00
CA GLU A 529 -7.18 -13.84 -10.57
C GLU A 529 -7.08 -15.34 -10.23
N GLN A 530 -7.56 -16.20 -11.12
CA GLN A 530 -7.75 -17.63 -10.87
C GLN A 530 -7.05 -18.48 -11.94
N ASP A 531 -6.52 -19.64 -11.55
CA ASP A 531 -6.09 -20.68 -12.49
C ASP A 531 -7.24 -21.63 -12.84
N GLY A 532 -7.23 -22.15 -14.07
CA GLY A 532 -8.26 -23.10 -14.51
C GLY A 532 -8.09 -24.47 -13.87
N TRP A 533 -9.19 -25.22 -13.79
CA TRP A 533 -9.22 -26.58 -13.26
C TRP A 533 -10.13 -27.46 -14.13
N ALA A 534 -9.82 -28.75 -14.20
CA ALA A 534 -10.64 -29.77 -14.85
C ALA A 534 -10.60 -31.06 -14.03
N GLY A 535 -11.76 -31.70 -13.88
CA GLY A 535 -11.88 -32.99 -13.22
C GLY A 535 -11.29 -34.12 -14.08
N LYS A 536 -11.25 -35.32 -13.49
CA LYS A 536 -11.02 -36.52 -14.29
C LYS A 536 -12.34 -37.02 -14.84
N TYR A 537 -12.26 -37.64 -16.00
CA TYR A 537 -13.37 -38.34 -16.61
C TYR A 537 -13.42 -39.80 -16.10
N GLY A 538 -14.62 -40.36 -15.91
CA GLY A 538 -14.83 -41.80 -15.60
C GLY A 538 -14.69 -42.19 -14.12
N GLU A 539 -14.63 -41.24 -13.19
CA GLU A 539 -14.50 -41.53 -11.75
C GLU A 539 -15.79 -42.16 -11.17
N GLU A 540 -15.63 -43.00 -10.15
CA GLU A 540 -16.74 -43.83 -9.61
C GLU A 540 -17.80 -43.03 -8.84
N SER A 541 -17.39 -41.94 -8.21
CA SER A 541 -18.31 -40.97 -7.59
C SER A 541 -19.15 -40.23 -8.63
N GLU A 542 -18.65 -40.12 -9.87
CA GLU A 542 -19.28 -39.37 -10.96
C GLU A 542 -20.09 -40.24 -11.90
N THR A 543 -20.06 -41.55 -11.69
CA THR A 543 -20.69 -42.55 -12.57
C THR A 543 -22.04 -43.00 -12.03
N THR A 544 -23.09 -42.80 -12.82
CA THR A 544 -24.42 -43.40 -12.62
C THR A 544 -24.64 -44.52 -13.63
N VAL A 545 -25.18 -45.66 -13.21
CA VAL A 545 -25.72 -46.67 -14.13
C VAL A 545 -27.25 -46.67 -14.14
N VAL A 546 -27.83 -46.70 -15.34
CA VAL A 546 -29.26 -46.97 -15.55
C VAL A 546 -29.37 -48.38 -16.12
N PRO A 547 -29.59 -49.41 -15.28
CA PRO A 547 -29.42 -50.81 -15.68
C PRO A 547 -30.50 -51.27 -16.65
N TRP A 548 -30.21 -52.34 -17.39
CA TRP A 548 -31.16 -53.08 -18.22
C TRP A 548 -32.11 -53.93 -17.36
N GLN A 549 -33.30 -54.21 -17.88
CA GLN A 549 -34.38 -54.88 -17.14
C GLN A 549 -34.80 -56.13 -17.91
N PRO A 550 -34.07 -57.25 -17.75
CA PRO A 550 -34.39 -58.48 -18.43
C PRO A 550 -35.77 -59.00 -18.04
N HIS A 551 -36.49 -59.50 -19.03
CA HIS A 551 -37.74 -60.22 -18.85
C HIS A 551 -37.72 -61.49 -19.69
N VAL A 552 -38.12 -62.62 -19.11
CA VAL A 552 -38.19 -63.89 -19.84
C VAL A 552 -39.64 -64.40 -19.85
N THR A 553 -40.08 -64.84 -21.02
CA THR A 553 -41.29 -65.65 -21.19
C THR A 553 -40.89 -67.04 -21.64
N THR A 554 -41.48 -68.07 -21.03
CA THR A 554 -41.08 -69.48 -21.19
C THR A 554 -42.23 -70.35 -21.70
N GLN A 555 -41.90 -71.56 -22.18
CA GLN A 555 -42.87 -72.55 -22.64
C GLN A 555 -42.26 -73.96 -22.70
N THR A 556 -42.73 -74.85 -21.81
CA THR A 556 -42.40 -76.27 -21.88
C THR A 556 -42.84 -76.90 -23.21
N SER A 557 -41.96 -77.71 -23.78
CA SER A 557 -42.19 -78.49 -25.01
C SER A 557 -43.40 -79.44 -24.98
N ALA A 558 -43.89 -79.83 -23.80
CA ALA A 558 -45.06 -80.69 -23.67
C ALA A 558 -45.79 -80.50 -22.33
N GLN A 559 -47.05 -80.04 -22.34
CA GLN A 559 -47.87 -79.95 -21.12
C GLN A 559 -48.30 -81.33 -20.56
N THR A 560 -48.15 -82.40 -21.35
CA THR A 560 -48.41 -83.78 -20.91
C THR A 560 -47.41 -84.74 -21.55
N ALA A 561 -46.85 -85.65 -20.76
CA ALA A 561 -45.81 -86.57 -21.19
C ALA A 561 -45.95 -87.95 -20.53
N GLN A 562 -45.12 -88.92 -20.92
CA GLN A 562 -45.02 -90.25 -20.31
C GLN A 562 -43.63 -90.45 -19.66
N PRO A 563 -43.49 -91.35 -18.67
CA PRO A 563 -42.19 -91.68 -18.08
C PRO A 563 -41.14 -92.08 -19.14
N GLY A 564 -39.97 -91.44 -19.10
CA GLY A 564 -38.91 -91.59 -20.08
C GLY A 564 -38.96 -90.59 -21.25
N ALA A 565 -39.97 -89.72 -21.30
CA ALA A 565 -39.98 -88.59 -22.23
C ALA A 565 -38.83 -87.62 -21.95
N LYS A 566 -38.34 -86.99 -23.02
CA LYS A 566 -37.43 -85.85 -22.96
C LYS A 566 -38.24 -84.57 -23.15
N ILE A 567 -38.06 -83.59 -22.27
CA ILE A 567 -38.69 -82.27 -22.39
C ILE A 567 -37.61 -81.18 -22.40
N THR A 568 -37.81 -80.19 -23.26
CA THR A 568 -37.12 -78.89 -23.28
C THR A 568 -38.08 -77.79 -22.84
N ASP A 569 -37.54 -76.60 -22.62
CA ASP A 569 -38.23 -75.31 -22.51
C ASP A 569 -37.73 -74.36 -23.61
N THR A 570 -38.54 -73.38 -24.00
CA THR A 570 -38.18 -72.31 -24.95
C THR A 570 -38.36 -70.96 -24.30
N LEU A 571 -37.24 -70.27 -24.09
CA LEU A 571 -37.15 -68.96 -23.46
C LEU A 571 -37.11 -67.89 -24.54
N ALA A 572 -38.05 -66.95 -24.51
CA ALA A 572 -37.97 -65.67 -25.21
C ALA A 572 -37.61 -64.58 -24.18
N VAL A 573 -36.39 -64.05 -24.30
CA VAL A 573 -35.79 -63.04 -23.42
C VAL A 573 -35.88 -61.68 -24.10
N SER A 574 -36.20 -60.63 -23.35
CA SER A 574 -36.26 -59.24 -23.81
C SER A 574 -35.74 -58.28 -22.75
N GLY A 575 -35.50 -57.02 -23.12
CA GLY A 575 -35.03 -55.99 -22.19
C GLY A 575 -33.55 -56.09 -21.82
N LEU A 576 -32.76 -56.83 -22.61
CA LEU A 576 -31.30 -56.88 -22.54
C LEU A 576 -30.69 -55.66 -23.24
N GLN A 577 -29.42 -55.39 -22.95
CA GLN A 577 -28.61 -54.48 -23.77
C GLN A 577 -28.43 -55.09 -25.18
N PRO A 578 -28.62 -54.32 -26.27
CA PRO A 578 -28.39 -54.81 -27.63
C PRO A 578 -27.00 -55.43 -27.82
N GLY A 579 -26.93 -56.59 -28.46
CA GLY A 579 -25.68 -57.33 -28.68
C GLY A 579 -25.00 -57.91 -27.43
N SER A 580 -25.48 -57.63 -26.22
CA SER A 580 -24.91 -58.19 -24.97
C SER A 580 -25.12 -59.70 -24.86
N THR A 581 -24.39 -60.32 -23.93
CA THR A 581 -24.54 -61.75 -23.64
C THR A 581 -24.64 -61.98 -22.14
N ILE A 582 -25.71 -62.65 -21.70
CA ILE A 582 -25.98 -62.96 -20.29
C ILE A 582 -26.07 -64.47 -20.04
N GLU A 583 -26.04 -64.88 -18.78
CA GLU A 583 -26.34 -66.26 -18.36
C GLU A 583 -27.75 -66.36 -17.74
N VAL A 584 -28.56 -67.28 -18.27
CA VAL A 584 -29.86 -67.66 -17.69
C VAL A 584 -29.73 -69.04 -17.07
N THR A 585 -29.99 -69.16 -15.77
CA THR A 585 -30.05 -70.47 -15.09
C THR A 585 -31.47 -71.00 -15.14
N THR A 586 -31.68 -72.18 -15.73
CA THR A 586 -33.00 -72.86 -15.81
C THR A 586 -32.96 -74.18 -15.04
N SER A 587 -33.99 -74.47 -14.24
CA SER A 587 -34.07 -75.67 -13.41
C SER A 587 -35.42 -76.37 -13.56
N LEU A 588 -35.38 -77.66 -13.89
CA LEU A 588 -36.58 -78.50 -13.98
C LEU A 588 -36.83 -79.20 -12.64
N TYR A 589 -37.88 -78.78 -11.93
CA TYR A 589 -38.30 -79.37 -10.66
C TYR A 589 -39.33 -80.47 -10.89
N GLY A 590 -39.19 -81.63 -10.23
CA GLY A 590 -40.15 -82.72 -10.20
C GLY A 590 -39.54 -84.12 -10.01
N PRO A 591 -40.37 -85.17 -9.81
CA PRO A 591 -41.83 -85.14 -9.83
C PRO A 591 -42.43 -84.55 -8.56
N LEU A 592 -43.42 -83.68 -8.72
CA LEU A 592 -44.29 -83.18 -7.66
C LEU A 592 -45.60 -83.99 -7.65
N THR A 593 -46.10 -84.32 -6.46
CA THR A 593 -47.31 -85.16 -6.29
C THR A 593 -48.59 -84.47 -6.75
N ASN A 594 -48.69 -83.17 -6.49
CA ASN A 594 -49.85 -82.32 -6.83
C ASN A 594 -49.43 -81.29 -7.88
N LYS A 595 -50.39 -80.77 -8.65
CA LYS A 595 -50.14 -79.60 -9.49
C LYS A 595 -49.72 -78.44 -8.56
N PRO A 596 -48.54 -77.81 -8.76
CA PRO A 596 -48.17 -76.65 -7.96
C PRO A 596 -49.11 -75.47 -8.23
N ALA A 597 -49.23 -74.60 -7.24
CA ALA A 597 -49.80 -73.26 -7.42
C ALA A 597 -48.69 -72.30 -7.84
N GLU A 598 -49.07 -71.16 -8.39
CA GLU A 598 -48.14 -70.09 -8.74
C GLU A 598 -47.49 -69.49 -7.48
N ALA A 599 -46.17 -69.29 -7.51
CA ALA A 599 -45.37 -68.77 -6.41
C ALA A 599 -44.07 -68.11 -6.93
N ASP A 600 -43.50 -67.17 -6.17
CA ASP A 600 -42.28 -66.44 -6.57
C ASP A 600 -40.99 -67.28 -6.55
N ALA A 601 -41.04 -68.52 -6.05
CA ALA A 601 -39.91 -69.42 -5.94
C ALA A 601 -40.34 -70.90 -5.86
N PRO A 602 -39.49 -71.86 -6.27
CA PRO A 602 -39.72 -73.29 -6.07
C PRO A 602 -39.76 -73.66 -4.58
N PRO A 603 -40.53 -74.69 -4.19
CA PRO A 603 -40.52 -75.20 -2.82
C PRO A 603 -39.11 -75.64 -2.40
N LYS A 604 -38.68 -75.28 -1.19
CA LYS A 604 -37.32 -75.48 -0.68
C LYS A 604 -36.75 -76.91 -0.84
N ASP A 605 -37.61 -77.91 -0.69
CA ASP A 605 -37.25 -79.34 -0.79
C ASP A 605 -37.82 -80.00 -2.07
N ALA A 606 -38.16 -79.21 -3.10
CA ALA A 606 -38.62 -79.73 -4.38
C ALA A 606 -37.51 -80.55 -5.07
N PRO A 607 -37.79 -81.80 -5.52
CA PRO A 607 -36.81 -82.58 -6.27
C PRO A 607 -36.40 -81.86 -7.56
N VAL A 608 -35.11 -81.86 -7.89
CA VAL A 608 -34.58 -81.30 -9.14
C VAL A 608 -34.24 -82.45 -10.09
N VAL A 609 -34.70 -82.36 -11.35
CA VAL A 609 -34.32 -83.28 -12.44
C VAL A 609 -32.96 -82.91 -13.02
N GLY A 610 -32.75 -81.60 -13.21
CA GLY A 610 -31.51 -81.01 -13.68
C GLY A 610 -31.59 -79.49 -13.66
N THR A 611 -30.42 -78.85 -13.64
CA THR A 611 -30.23 -77.42 -13.79
C THR A 611 -29.26 -77.21 -14.95
N LEU A 612 -29.55 -76.24 -15.81
CA LEU A 612 -28.74 -75.86 -16.96
C LEU A 612 -28.44 -74.36 -16.87
N THR A 613 -27.29 -73.96 -17.40
CA THR A 613 -26.93 -72.55 -17.61
C THR A 613 -26.90 -72.30 -19.11
N LEU A 614 -27.71 -71.34 -19.58
CA LEU A 614 -27.80 -70.96 -20.99
C LEU A 614 -27.07 -69.63 -21.18
N THR A 615 -26.12 -69.59 -22.11
CA THR A 615 -25.57 -68.34 -22.62
C THR A 615 -26.54 -67.75 -23.64
N VAL A 616 -27.04 -66.55 -23.40
CA VAL A 616 -28.05 -65.89 -24.24
C VAL A 616 -27.48 -64.58 -24.76
N THR A 617 -27.31 -64.48 -26.09
CA THR A 617 -26.87 -63.26 -26.77
C THR A 617 -28.08 -62.53 -27.34
N ALA A 618 -28.19 -61.24 -27.04
CA ALA A 618 -29.25 -60.36 -27.53
C ALA A 618 -29.01 -59.93 -28.99
N ASP A 619 -30.10 -59.69 -29.72
CA ASP A 619 -30.08 -59.02 -31.02
C ASP A 619 -29.99 -57.47 -30.88
N ASP A 620 -30.10 -56.77 -32.01
CA ASP A 620 -30.06 -55.30 -32.06
C ASP A 620 -31.24 -54.62 -31.31
N ASN A 621 -32.28 -55.37 -30.92
CA ASN A 621 -33.44 -54.88 -30.17
C ASN A 621 -33.35 -55.19 -28.67
N GLY A 622 -32.32 -55.90 -28.22
CA GLY A 622 -32.24 -56.40 -26.83
C GLY A 622 -33.08 -57.67 -26.60
N GLU A 623 -33.41 -58.42 -27.66
CA GLU A 623 -34.25 -59.62 -27.61
C GLU A 623 -33.45 -60.89 -28.00
N ALA A 624 -33.86 -62.05 -27.47
CA ALA A 624 -33.29 -63.34 -27.82
C ALA A 624 -34.31 -64.48 -27.68
N THR A 625 -34.13 -65.58 -28.42
CA THR A 625 -34.90 -66.82 -28.21
C THR A 625 -33.96 -68.02 -28.16
N VAL A 626 -34.06 -68.82 -27.11
CA VAL A 626 -33.22 -70.00 -26.87
C VAL A 626 -34.07 -71.20 -26.41
N THR A 627 -33.66 -72.41 -26.76
CA THR A 627 -34.29 -73.65 -26.29
C THR A 627 -33.31 -74.44 -25.44
N THR A 628 -33.78 -75.00 -24.32
CA THR A 628 -32.95 -75.78 -23.39
C THR A 628 -32.51 -77.12 -23.96
N GLU A 629 -31.42 -77.69 -23.42
CA GLU A 629 -31.13 -79.11 -23.63
C GLU A 629 -32.20 -79.99 -22.97
N ALA A 630 -32.53 -81.13 -23.60
CA ALA A 630 -33.69 -81.92 -23.22
C ALA A 630 -33.45 -82.82 -21.99
N LEU A 631 -34.13 -82.51 -20.88
CA LEU A 631 -34.09 -83.29 -19.63
C LEU A 631 -35.10 -84.44 -19.66
N THR A 632 -34.75 -85.59 -19.05
CA THR A 632 -35.56 -86.82 -19.12
C THR A 632 -36.40 -87.03 -17.85
N VAL A 633 -37.73 -87.06 -18.01
CA VAL A 633 -38.68 -87.18 -16.89
C VAL A 633 -39.12 -88.63 -16.67
N ASN A 634 -38.50 -89.30 -15.69
CA ASN A 634 -38.58 -90.76 -15.53
C ASN A 634 -39.69 -91.29 -14.60
N LYS A 635 -40.50 -90.42 -13.98
CA LYS A 635 -41.53 -90.82 -13.00
C LYS A 635 -42.85 -90.08 -13.28
N PRO A 636 -44.02 -90.67 -12.98
CA PRO A 636 -45.28 -89.93 -12.98
C PRO A 636 -45.27 -88.81 -11.93
N GLY A 637 -45.93 -87.70 -12.24
CA GLY A 637 -45.99 -86.50 -11.41
C GLY A 637 -45.97 -85.21 -12.24
N TYR A 638 -46.01 -84.06 -11.59
CA TYR A 638 -45.84 -82.75 -12.24
C TYR A 638 -44.38 -82.34 -12.26
N TYR A 639 -43.97 -81.72 -13.36
CA TYR A 639 -42.63 -81.17 -13.56
C TYR A 639 -42.76 -79.71 -14.00
N VAL A 640 -41.90 -78.83 -13.51
CA VAL A 640 -42.01 -77.37 -13.66
C VAL A 640 -40.64 -76.77 -13.93
N TRP A 641 -40.53 -76.01 -15.03
CA TRP A 641 -39.37 -75.16 -15.32
C TRP A 641 -39.38 -73.89 -14.46
N HIS A 642 -38.20 -73.32 -14.24
CA HIS A 642 -38.00 -72.16 -13.39
C HIS A 642 -36.63 -71.54 -13.68
N GLU A 643 -36.69 -70.31 -14.18
CA GLU A 643 -35.57 -69.59 -14.77
C GLU A 643 -35.18 -68.42 -13.88
N THR A 644 -33.88 -68.14 -13.78
CA THR A 644 -33.34 -67.01 -13.02
C THR A 644 -32.18 -66.36 -13.76
N ILE A 645 -32.13 -65.03 -13.72
CA ILE A 645 -31.03 -64.18 -14.17
C ILE A 645 -30.47 -63.49 -12.92
N ALA A 646 -29.15 -63.55 -12.73
CA ALA A 646 -28.49 -62.87 -11.61
C ALA A 646 -28.47 -61.34 -11.84
N GLU A 647 -28.50 -60.56 -10.77
CA GLU A 647 -28.30 -59.11 -10.86
C GLU A 647 -26.82 -58.77 -11.12
N THR A 648 -26.57 -57.78 -11.96
CA THR A 648 -25.26 -57.15 -12.18
C THR A 648 -25.40 -55.62 -12.10
N PRO A 649 -24.30 -54.83 -12.08
CA PRO A 649 -24.41 -53.38 -12.22
C PRO A 649 -25.12 -52.94 -13.51
N GLU A 650 -24.94 -53.70 -14.59
CA GLU A 650 -25.45 -53.42 -15.93
C GLU A 650 -26.91 -53.83 -16.11
N HIS A 651 -27.43 -54.80 -15.35
CA HIS A 651 -28.81 -55.26 -15.46
C HIS A 651 -29.43 -55.82 -14.16
N GLU A 652 -30.73 -55.62 -14.00
CA GLU A 652 -31.52 -56.20 -12.91
C GLU A 652 -31.45 -57.73 -12.90
N GLY A 653 -31.63 -58.31 -11.71
CA GLY A 653 -31.93 -59.72 -11.56
C GLY A 653 -33.39 -60.01 -11.93
N TRP A 654 -33.66 -61.22 -12.42
CA TRP A 654 -35.01 -61.67 -12.79
C TRP A 654 -35.25 -63.11 -12.35
N SER A 655 -36.49 -63.45 -11.97
CA SER A 655 -36.90 -64.80 -11.59
C SER A 655 -38.28 -65.13 -12.14
N ALA A 656 -38.43 -66.33 -12.69
CA ALA A 656 -39.70 -66.84 -13.18
C ALA A 656 -40.70 -67.07 -12.04
N VAL A 657 -41.99 -66.85 -12.30
CA VAL A 657 -43.04 -67.34 -11.40
C VAL A 657 -43.11 -68.86 -11.52
N PHE A 658 -42.80 -69.55 -10.42
CA PHE A 658 -42.87 -71.01 -10.32
C PHE A 658 -44.31 -71.50 -10.45
N GLY A 659 -44.53 -72.64 -11.12
CA GLY A 659 -45.82 -73.32 -11.15
C GLY A 659 -46.81 -72.81 -12.21
N GLN A 660 -46.37 -71.89 -13.08
CA GLN A 660 -47.16 -71.43 -14.24
C GLN A 660 -47.60 -72.59 -15.15
N ALA A 661 -48.75 -72.42 -15.80
CA ALA A 661 -49.35 -73.44 -16.65
C ALA A 661 -48.64 -73.66 -18.00
N SER A 662 -47.88 -72.67 -18.48
CA SER A 662 -46.96 -72.83 -19.62
C SER A 662 -45.76 -73.72 -19.26
N GLU A 663 -45.32 -73.68 -18.00
CA GLU A 663 -44.10 -74.37 -17.53
C GLU A 663 -44.36 -75.73 -16.92
N THR A 664 -45.62 -76.07 -16.69
CA THR A 664 -46.00 -77.29 -15.99
C THR A 664 -46.30 -78.45 -16.95
N THR A 665 -45.42 -79.46 -16.93
CA THR A 665 -45.60 -80.75 -17.60
C THR A 665 -46.22 -81.78 -16.65
N GLN A 666 -47.37 -82.36 -17.00
CA GLN A 666 -47.90 -83.54 -16.27
C GLN A 666 -47.39 -84.85 -16.90
N VAL A 667 -46.59 -85.62 -16.18
CA VAL A 667 -46.18 -86.96 -16.59
C VAL A 667 -47.17 -87.98 -16.08
N ILE A 668 -47.87 -88.64 -17.00
CA ILE A 668 -48.93 -89.60 -16.70
C ILE A 668 -48.41 -91.02 -16.97
N ALA A 669 -48.59 -91.93 -16.00
CA ALA A 669 -48.28 -93.34 -16.21
C ALA A 669 -49.16 -93.93 -17.33
N PRO A 670 -48.62 -94.80 -18.20
CA PRO A 670 -49.47 -95.53 -19.14
C PRO A 670 -50.54 -96.32 -18.36
N PRO A 671 -51.77 -96.45 -18.89
CA PRO A 671 -52.80 -97.24 -18.25
C PRO A 671 -52.32 -98.69 -18.04
N PRO A 672 -52.70 -99.36 -16.94
CA PRO A 672 -52.35 -100.76 -16.73
C PRO A 672 -52.87 -101.58 -17.91
N PRO A 673 -52.10 -102.57 -18.41
CA PRO A 673 -52.53 -103.39 -19.52
C PRO A 673 -53.85 -104.11 -19.18
N PRO A 674 -54.80 -104.22 -20.13
CA PRO A 674 -56.08 -104.86 -19.87
C PRO A 674 -55.88 -106.33 -19.48
N ASP A 675 -56.56 -106.75 -18.40
CA ASP A 675 -56.48 -108.12 -17.89
C ASP A 675 -56.84 -109.15 -18.97
N LYS A 676 -56.01 -110.20 -19.07
CA LYS A 676 -56.13 -111.23 -20.10
C LYS A 676 -57.22 -112.26 -19.74
N PRO A 677 -58.16 -112.63 -20.63
CA PRO A 677 -59.30 -113.49 -20.25
C PRO A 677 -58.99 -114.99 -20.09
N GLY A 678 -59.51 -115.60 -19.01
CA GLY A 678 -59.79 -117.05 -18.84
C GLY A 678 -58.57 -117.96 -18.55
N THR A 679 -58.68 -119.16 -17.95
CA THR A 679 -59.80 -120.01 -17.43
C THR A 679 -59.15 -121.24 -16.69
N PRO A 680 -59.86 -122.26 -16.13
CA PRO A 680 -60.99 -122.33 -15.19
C PRO A 680 -60.60 -122.89 -13.78
N THR A 681 -61.62 -123.01 -12.91
CA THR A 681 -61.66 -123.42 -11.50
C THR A 681 -61.05 -124.78 -11.08
N THR A 682 -60.67 -124.88 -9.79
CA THR A 682 -61.10 -126.01 -8.94
C THR A 682 -61.55 -125.50 -7.56
N SER A 683 -62.65 -126.05 -7.05
CA SER A 683 -63.37 -125.57 -5.87
C SER A 683 -63.19 -126.48 -4.65
N THR A 684 -63.09 -125.89 -3.46
CA THR A 684 -63.42 -126.56 -2.19
C THR A 684 -64.38 -125.67 -1.39
N PRO A 685 -65.59 -126.13 -1.05
CA PRO A 685 -66.64 -125.25 -0.54
C PRO A 685 -66.66 -125.16 0.99
N ASN A 686 -67.20 -124.06 1.51
CA ASN A 686 -68.17 -124.17 2.60
C ASN A 686 -69.19 -123.00 2.63
N LEU A 687 -70.28 -123.22 3.36
CA LEU A 687 -71.60 -122.59 3.16
C LEU A 687 -71.80 -121.20 3.82
N PRO A 688 -72.84 -120.45 3.42
CA PRO A 688 -73.00 -119.03 3.74
C PRO A 688 -73.75 -118.78 5.05
N ASN A 689 -73.72 -117.53 5.53
CA ASN A 689 -74.76 -117.03 6.43
C ASN A 689 -75.22 -115.63 6.02
N THR A 690 -76.52 -115.40 6.17
CA THR A 690 -77.30 -114.27 5.66
C THR A 690 -77.66 -113.28 6.77
N GLY A 691 -77.75 -111.99 6.45
CA GLY A 691 -78.47 -111.04 7.34
C GLY A 691 -78.15 -109.57 7.12
N ALA A 692 -78.99 -108.86 6.36
CA ALA A 692 -79.25 -107.45 6.63
C ALA A 692 -80.21 -107.33 7.84
N PRO A 693 -80.27 -106.18 8.51
CA PRO A 693 -81.33 -105.23 8.13
C PRO A 693 -80.93 -103.75 8.16
N ALA A 694 -81.89 -102.90 7.77
CA ALA A 694 -81.77 -101.45 7.59
C ALA A 694 -82.16 -100.65 8.85
N THR A 695 -82.55 -99.36 8.64
CA THR A 695 -83.18 -98.38 9.56
C THR A 695 -82.25 -97.54 10.43
N LEU A 696 -82.57 -96.30 10.85
CA LEU A 696 -83.35 -95.17 10.28
C LEU A 696 -83.17 -93.94 11.24
N GLY A 697 -83.32 -92.70 10.77
CA GLY A 697 -83.51 -91.50 11.63
C GLY A 697 -82.77 -90.24 11.14
N MET A 698 -83.36 -89.28 10.41
CA MET A 698 -84.44 -88.29 10.69
C MET A 698 -84.05 -87.04 11.51
N LEU A 699 -84.26 -85.87 10.88
CA LEU A 699 -84.74 -84.57 11.42
C LEU A 699 -83.80 -83.80 12.40
N ALA A 700 -83.81 -82.46 12.50
CA ALA A 700 -84.56 -81.35 11.85
C ALA A 700 -83.63 -80.10 11.79
N ALA A 701 -83.59 -79.32 10.70
CA ALA A 701 -84.37 -78.11 10.41
C ALA A 701 -84.27 -76.93 11.44
N GLY A 702 -83.78 -75.77 10.96
CA GLY A 702 -83.80 -74.47 11.66
C GLY A 702 -83.50 -73.33 10.67
N VAL A 703 -84.39 -72.35 10.54
CA VAL A 703 -84.45 -71.37 9.41
C VAL A 703 -84.47 -69.92 9.90
N GLY A 704 -83.86 -68.99 9.14
CA GLY A 704 -84.08 -67.53 9.19
C GLY A 704 -82.79 -66.74 8.91
N LEU A 705 -82.61 -65.98 7.80
CA LEU A 705 -83.26 -64.69 7.40
C LEU A 705 -82.94 -63.56 8.41
N THR A 706 -82.45 -62.35 8.06
CA THR A 706 -82.57 -61.59 6.77
C THR A 706 -81.56 -60.43 6.64
N ALA A 707 -81.23 -60.08 5.37
CA ALA A 707 -81.12 -58.72 4.76
C ALA A 707 -80.02 -57.66 5.12
N GLY A 708 -79.42 -57.11 4.04
CA GLY A 708 -78.89 -55.73 3.91
C GLY A 708 -77.46 -55.46 4.43
N GLY A 709 -76.57 -54.70 3.78
CA GLY A 709 -76.61 -54.05 2.46
C GLY A 709 -75.90 -52.68 2.45
N GLY A 710 -74.80 -52.52 1.68
CA GLY A 710 -74.30 -51.19 1.26
C GLY A 710 -72.87 -50.76 1.67
N LEU A 711 -72.02 -50.59 0.64
CA LEU A 711 -71.32 -49.34 0.28
C LEU A 711 -69.98 -48.87 0.96
N LEU A 712 -68.94 -48.80 0.10
CA LEU A 712 -67.76 -47.87 0.02
C LEU A 712 -66.67 -47.75 1.12
N LEU A 713 -65.42 -47.89 0.64
CA LEU A 713 -64.16 -47.13 0.89
C LEU A 713 -63.83 -46.52 2.28
N GLY A 714 -62.60 -46.77 2.77
CA GLY A 714 -61.95 -45.85 3.73
C GLY A 714 -60.74 -46.35 4.53
N LEU A 715 -59.53 -46.20 3.97
CA LEU A 715 -58.20 -45.99 4.61
C LEU A 715 -57.72 -46.71 5.90
N ARG A 716 -56.46 -47.18 5.82
CA ARG A 716 -55.36 -47.17 6.82
C ARG A 716 -55.50 -47.91 8.17
N ARG A 717 -54.40 -48.60 8.53
CA ARG A 717 -53.75 -48.40 9.84
C ARG A 717 -52.22 -48.58 9.80
N ARG A 718 -51.49 -47.49 10.07
CA ARG A 718 -50.18 -47.52 10.75
C ARG A 718 -50.44 -47.43 12.26
N PHE A 719 -49.62 -48.09 13.07
CA PHE A 719 -49.23 -47.73 14.43
C PHE A 719 -47.89 -48.44 14.72
N GLY A 720 -46.89 -47.87 15.39
CA GLY A 720 -46.75 -46.50 15.89
C GLY A 720 -45.77 -46.45 17.09
N ARG A 721 -45.00 -45.37 17.23
CA ARG A 721 -44.32 -44.94 18.47
C ARG A 721 -43.84 -43.48 18.26
N THR A 722 -44.68 -42.49 18.56
CA THR A 722 -44.76 -41.74 19.83
C THR A 722 -43.49 -41.00 20.19
N ASP A 723 -43.57 -39.67 20.09
CA ASP A 723 -42.70 -38.70 20.74
C ASP A 723 -43.61 -37.60 21.35
N SER A 724 -43.22 -37.04 22.49
CA SER A 724 -43.90 -35.90 23.14
C SER A 724 -43.16 -35.48 24.43
N GLY A 725 -42.66 -34.25 24.48
CA GLY A 725 -42.42 -33.55 25.75
C GLY A 725 -43.64 -32.69 26.14
N ASP A 726 -43.67 -32.17 27.37
CA ASP A 726 -43.62 -30.71 27.58
C ASP A 726 -43.35 -30.28 29.06
N THR A 727 -42.83 -29.06 29.21
CA THR A 727 -42.97 -28.08 30.32
C THR A 727 -42.51 -28.36 31.79
N ASP A 728 -41.57 -27.49 32.20
CA ASP A 728 -41.57 -26.57 33.38
C ASP A 728 -40.84 -26.92 34.71
N GLY A 729 -40.20 -25.88 35.30
CA GLY A 729 -39.92 -25.80 36.75
C GLY A 729 -38.47 -25.68 37.30
N GLY A 730 -37.88 -24.47 37.29
CA GLY A 730 -37.31 -23.86 38.52
C GLY A 730 -35.83 -24.03 38.97
N SER A 731 -35.12 -22.88 38.98
CA SER A 731 -34.22 -22.36 40.07
C SER A 731 -32.77 -22.88 40.30
N THR A 732 -31.85 -21.90 40.47
CA THR A 732 -30.57 -21.90 41.26
C THR A 732 -29.48 -22.92 40.87
N ASP A 733 -28.24 -22.55 40.52
CA ASP A 733 -27.34 -21.61 41.23
C ASP A 733 -26.30 -20.89 40.34
N ASP A 734 -25.71 -19.83 40.91
CA ASP A 734 -24.61 -18.97 40.42
C ASP A 734 -23.22 -19.62 40.70
N PRO A 735 -22.11 -19.25 40.02
CA PRO A 735 -21.37 -18.08 40.52
C PRO A 735 -20.67 -17.20 39.45
N LEU A 736 -20.88 -15.89 39.59
CA LEU A 736 -19.88 -14.82 39.72
C LEU A 736 -18.41 -15.21 39.44
N GLY A 737 -17.61 -14.39 38.74
CA GLY A 737 -17.78 -12.96 38.50
C GLY A 737 -16.54 -12.19 38.95
N ASP A 738 -15.76 -11.75 37.96
CA ASP A 738 -14.81 -10.61 37.91
C ASP A 738 -14.53 -9.78 39.18
N LEU A 739 -13.25 -9.43 39.40
CA LEU A 739 -12.83 -8.10 39.91
C LEU A 739 -11.29 -7.92 39.99
N ARG A 740 -10.71 -7.10 39.09
CA ARG A 740 -10.02 -5.81 39.40
C ARG A 740 -8.95 -5.35 38.38
N THR A 741 -9.22 -4.18 37.81
CA THR A 741 -8.26 -3.11 37.43
C THR A 741 -7.70 -2.40 38.68
N PRO A 742 -6.64 -1.55 38.60
CA PRO A 742 -5.96 -0.97 37.43
C PRO A 742 -4.70 -1.70 36.96
#